data_AF-A0AAU9NVI0-F1
#
_entry.id   AF-A0AAU9NVI0-F1
#
_cell.length_a   1.000
_cell.length_b   1.000
_cell.length_c   1.000
_cell.angle_alpha   90.00
_cell.angle_beta   90.00
_cell.angle_gamma   90.00
#
_symmetry.space_group_name_H-M   'P 1'
#
loop_
_entity.id
_entity.type
_entity.pdbx_description
1 polymer ?
#
loop_
_entity_poly.entity_id
_entity_poly.type
_entity_poly.pdbx_seq_one_letter_code
_entity_poly.pdbx_strand_id
1 'polypeptide(L)'
;MTVKAPYDHLGGQYTFEFDVDDDFGEIGAVLVENDYRNKIYIQKIKVDKPKKVTFTCNSWVHSSYDNDQRRIFFADKCYLPSKTPSALRSLRKKDLEFIRGDGQGERKDFERIYDYDVYNDLGDPDNKSSDLARPVLGGKKFPYPRRCRTGRKMSSKDPLTETRSSDPFYVPIDEDFSEIKSVSFGARTLYNLLIGVIPRLGTAFTGKDEDFRLFQDIESLFDEGVVINGTDKHVASVLPRIIHEVVDTVDDLIKFDPPETIQRDTFFWLRDDEFSRQMLAGVNPCSIQLVTEWPLMSKLDPKVYGPPESAITKEIVERVIGGFMTFEEALEQKKLFVLDYHDLLLPYVNRTRDIDGITLYGSRTLMFLTPAGTLTPVAIELTRPSSEWQPQWKHVYTPSLGATGSWLWKIAKAHVLSHDSGIHQLVSHWLRTHCATEPYIIASHRNLSTMHPIARLLHPHFRYTLKINALARQSLINAGGVIESTFSPGKYCMHLSSDVYDQLWRFDHEALPADLISRGMAVKDPTEPHGLKLTIEDYPFANDGLLLWDAIKQWVTSFVNNYYPQASLVASDEELQAWWHEIRTVGHGDKKDEPWWPQLKTHDDLIGIVSTIIWVTSGQHSAVNFGQYEYAGYFPNRPTIARTKMPNDDPTDKDW
;
A
#
# COMPACT_ATOMS: atom_id res chain seq x y z
N MET A 1 -31.08 4.39 33.19
CA MET A 1 -30.66 5.30 34.27
C MET A 1 -29.61 6.25 33.70
N THR A 2 -29.61 7.52 34.08
CA THR A 2 -28.77 8.58 33.48
C THR A 2 -27.93 9.24 34.55
N VAL A 3 -26.64 9.46 34.27
CA VAL A 3 -25.70 10.12 35.18
C VAL A 3 -25.04 11.29 34.44
N LYS A 4 -24.89 12.43 35.12
CA LYS A 4 -24.24 13.63 34.57
C LYS A 4 -22.85 13.81 35.18
N ALA A 5 -21.81 13.79 34.33
CA ALA A 5 -20.43 14.12 34.68
C ALA A 5 -20.19 15.62 34.52
N PRO A 6 -19.42 16.32 35.37
CA PRO A 6 -18.95 17.69 35.11
C PRO A 6 -17.84 17.74 34.05
N TYR A 7 -17.73 18.86 33.32
CA TYR A 7 -16.69 19.08 32.30
C TYR A 7 -15.44 19.66 32.95
N ASP A 8 -14.34 18.92 32.92
CA ASP A 8 -13.01 19.44 33.23
C ASP A 8 -12.08 19.24 32.02
N HIS A 9 -11.40 20.32 31.62
CA HIS A 9 -10.62 20.41 30.38
C HIS A 9 -9.32 19.56 30.40
N LEU A 10 -8.96 18.97 31.55
CA LEU A 10 -7.65 18.37 31.78
C LEU A 10 -7.61 16.83 31.67
N GLY A 11 -8.74 16.18 31.37
CA GLY A 11 -8.84 14.73 31.40
C GLY A 11 -8.75 14.18 32.84
N GLY A 12 -9.41 13.06 33.11
CA GLY A 12 -9.44 12.54 34.47
C GLY A 12 -10.29 11.29 34.63
N GLN A 13 -10.18 10.67 35.79
CA GLN A 13 -11.07 9.60 36.21
C GLN A 13 -12.26 10.20 36.97
N TYR A 14 -13.46 9.93 36.47
CA TYR A 14 -14.70 10.33 37.13
C TYR A 14 -15.35 9.09 37.74
N THR A 15 -15.86 9.22 38.98
CA THR A 15 -16.54 8.14 39.69
C THR A 15 -18.00 8.51 39.86
N PHE A 16 -18.88 7.56 39.59
CA PHE A 16 -20.32 7.72 39.68
C PHE A 16 -20.91 6.55 40.44
N GLU A 17 -21.91 6.83 41.26
CA GLU A 17 -22.71 5.83 41.95
C GLU A 17 -24.13 5.86 41.38
N PHE A 18 -24.71 4.68 41.20
CA PHE A 18 -26.08 4.52 40.75
C PHE A 18 -26.65 3.21 41.33
N ASP A 19 -27.93 3.24 41.67
CA ASP A 19 -28.66 2.09 42.21
C ASP A 19 -29.24 1.23 41.08
N VAL A 20 -29.09 -0.08 41.20
CA VAL A 20 -29.75 -1.08 40.34
C VAL A 20 -30.51 -2.05 41.23
N ASP A 21 -31.58 -2.66 40.71
CA ASP A 21 -32.32 -3.69 41.44
C ASP A 21 -31.41 -4.88 41.79
N ASP A 22 -31.67 -5.56 42.91
CA ASP A 22 -30.85 -6.68 43.39
C ASP A 22 -30.76 -7.84 42.38
N ASP A 23 -31.75 -7.96 41.49
CA ASP A 23 -31.85 -8.96 40.43
C ASP A 23 -31.39 -8.47 39.05
N PHE A 24 -30.79 -7.27 38.95
CA PHE A 24 -30.36 -6.66 37.68
C PHE A 24 -29.32 -7.49 36.90
N GLY A 25 -28.55 -8.33 37.60
CA GLY A 25 -27.56 -9.23 37.00
C GLY A 25 -26.26 -8.54 36.58
N GLU A 26 -25.55 -9.13 35.61
CA GLU A 26 -24.25 -8.63 35.13
C GLU A 26 -24.44 -7.56 34.04
N ILE A 27 -23.79 -6.40 34.20
CA ILE A 27 -23.87 -5.29 33.25
C ILE A 27 -23.06 -5.61 32.00
N GLY A 28 -23.75 -5.84 30.86
CA GLY A 28 -23.11 -6.20 29.59
C GLY A 28 -22.87 -5.05 28.62
N ALA A 29 -23.53 -3.91 28.79
CA ALA A 29 -23.40 -2.72 27.96
C ALA A 29 -23.68 -1.43 28.74
N VAL A 30 -23.10 -0.32 28.28
CA VAL A 30 -23.35 1.04 28.79
C VAL A 30 -23.75 1.93 27.62
N LEU A 31 -24.79 2.75 27.81
CA LEU A 31 -25.18 3.79 26.87
C LEU A 31 -24.72 5.15 27.41
N VAL A 32 -24.01 5.91 26.58
CA VAL A 32 -23.45 7.21 26.93
C VAL A 32 -24.04 8.30 26.05
N GLU A 33 -24.47 9.37 26.69
CA GLU A 33 -24.95 10.61 26.07
C GLU A 33 -24.03 11.74 26.53
N ASN A 34 -23.67 12.64 25.62
CA ASN A 34 -22.77 13.74 25.90
C ASN A 34 -23.50 15.07 25.72
N ASP A 35 -23.95 15.66 26.82
CA ASP A 35 -24.66 16.95 26.84
C ASP A 35 -23.72 18.17 26.68
N TYR A 36 -22.42 17.94 26.44
CA TYR A 36 -21.47 19.01 26.14
C TYR A 36 -21.47 19.35 24.66
N ARG A 37 -21.20 20.62 24.35
CA ARG A 37 -21.05 21.09 22.96
C ARG A 37 -19.84 20.49 22.24
N ASN A 38 -18.83 20.06 22.98
CA ASN A 38 -17.63 19.44 22.42
C ASN A 38 -17.73 17.93 22.52
N LYS A 39 -17.11 17.23 21.56
CA LYS A 39 -16.89 15.78 21.65
C LYS A 39 -15.99 15.44 22.84
N ILE A 40 -16.23 14.28 23.44
CA ILE A 40 -15.43 13.75 24.56
C ILE A 40 -14.79 12.41 24.17
N TYR A 41 -13.55 12.16 24.58
CA TYR A 41 -12.90 10.86 24.34
C TYR A 41 -13.02 9.98 25.58
N ILE A 42 -13.63 8.81 25.43
CA ILE A 42 -13.77 7.83 26.52
C ILE A 42 -12.79 6.69 26.28
N GLN A 43 -11.79 6.58 27.15
CA GLN A 43 -10.83 5.48 27.12
C GLN A 43 -11.46 4.20 27.67
N LYS A 44 -12.09 4.28 28.84
CA LYS A 44 -12.49 3.10 29.61
C LYS A 44 -13.62 3.42 30.58
N ILE A 45 -14.53 2.47 30.75
CA ILE A 45 -15.54 2.49 31.83
C ILE A 45 -15.31 1.25 32.69
N LYS A 46 -15.34 1.42 34.02
CA LYS A 46 -15.22 0.33 35.00
C LYS A 46 -16.45 0.34 35.90
N VAL A 47 -17.03 -0.83 36.11
CA VAL A 47 -18.12 -1.05 37.05
C VAL A 47 -17.59 -2.00 38.12
N ASP A 48 -17.65 -1.61 39.40
CA ASP A 48 -17.12 -2.42 40.50
C ASP A 48 -18.16 -3.37 41.13
N LYS A 49 -19.44 -2.98 41.14
CA LYS A 49 -20.57 -3.75 41.72
C LYS A 49 -21.75 -3.81 40.72
N PRO A 50 -22.57 -4.88 40.73
CA PRO A 50 -22.49 -6.07 41.60
C PRO A 50 -21.35 -7.03 41.23
N LYS A 51 -20.81 -6.95 40.01
CA LYS A 51 -19.60 -7.65 39.57
C LYS A 51 -18.65 -6.69 38.87
N LYS A 52 -17.35 -6.93 39.00
CA LYS A 52 -16.32 -6.17 38.28
C LYS A 52 -16.42 -6.40 36.78
N VAL A 53 -16.77 -5.36 36.02
CA VAL A 53 -16.83 -5.37 34.56
C VAL A 53 -16.04 -4.20 34.01
N THR A 54 -15.36 -4.45 32.89
CA THR A 54 -14.57 -3.45 32.17
C THR A 54 -15.10 -3.31 30.75
N PHE A 55 -15.18 -2.05 30.31
CA PHE A 55 -15.51 -1.65 28.95
C PHE A 55 -14.31 -0.88 28.40
N THR A 56 -13.57 -1.49 27.48
CA THR A 56 -12.48 -0.80 26.78
C THR A 56 -13.09 -0.04 25.59
N CYS A 57 -13.26 1.28 25.77
CA CYS A 57 -14.03 2.13 24.87
C CYS A 57 -13.17 2.71 23.73
N ASN A 58 -12.07 3.37 24.10
CA ASN A 58 -11.14 4.07 23.19
C ASN A 58 -11.81 4.81 22.01
N SER A 59 -12.86 5.57 22.28
CA SER A 59 -13.68 6.18 21.24
C SER A 59 -14.15 7.60 21.59
N TRP A 60 -14.29 8.43 20.57
CA TRP A 60 -14.90 9.75 20.68
C TRP A 60 -16.42 9.62 20.78
N VAL A 61 -17.06 10.36 21.68
CA VAL A 61 -18.52 10.51 21.81
C VAL A 61 -18.88 11.92 21.35
N HIS A 62 -19.74 12.00 20.32
CA HIS A 62 -20.20 13.27 19.75
C HIS A 62 -21.09 14.03 20.74
N SER A 63 -21.27 15.32 20.52
CA SER A 63 -22.20 16.16 21.29
C SER A 63 -23.65 15.80 20.96
N SER A 64 -24.54 15.80 21.95
CA SER A 64 -25.98 15.58 21.75
C SER A 64 -26.65 16.68 20.90
N TYR A 65 -25.98 17.83 20.74
CA TYR A 65 -26.37 18.88 19.80
C TYR A 65 -26.02 18.56 18.34
N ASP A 66 -25.07 17.67 18.10
CA ASP A 66 -24.68 17.22 16.76
C ASP A 66 -25.51 16.00 16.32
N ASN A 67 -25.75 15.08 17.26
CA ASN A 67 -26.55 13.87 17.05
C ASN A 67 -27.10 13.37 18.41
N ASP A 68 -28.40 13.08 18.48
CA ASP A 68 -29.09 12.68 19.71
C ASP A 68 -28.94 11.17 20.03
N GLN A 69 -28.25 10.41 19.18
CA GLN A 69 -28.04 8.99 19.39
C GLN A 69 -26.96 8.70 20.45
N ARG A 70 -27.40 8.01 21.50
CA ARG A 70 -26.51 7.49 22.55
C ARG A 70 -25.48 6.49 22.00
N ARG A 71 -24.26 6.62 22.49
CA ARG A 71 -23.15 5.72 22.17
C ARG A 71 -23.20 4.45 23.02
N ILE A 72 -23.10 3.30 22.37
CA ILE A 72 -23.15 1.99 23.01
C ILE A 72 -21.71 1.49 23.20
N PHE A 73 -21.39 1.08 24.43
CA PHE A 73 -20.15 0.39 24.76
C PHE A 73 -20.46 -0.98 25.35
N PHE A 74 -19.85 -2.04 24.81
CA PHE A 74 -20.01 -3.40 25.30
C PHE A 74 -18.85 -3.78 26.23
N ALA A 75 -19.10 -4.71 27.15
CA ALA A 75 -18.07 -5.25 28.02
C ALA A 75 -16.96 -5.96 27.22
N ASP A 76 -15.80 -6.17 27.83
CA ASP A 76 -14.64 -6.79 27.16
C ASP A 76 -14.82 -8.29 26.82
N LYS A 77 -15.98 -8.87 27.13
CA LYS A 77 -16.29 -10.26 26.85
C LYS A 77 -16.72 -10.46 25.40
N CYS A 78 -16.15 -11.48 24.74
CA CYS A 78 -16.47 -11.81 23.36
C CYS A 78 -17.69 -12.75 23.27
N TYR A 79 -18.51 -12.54 22.25
CA TYR A 79 -19.65 -13.40 21.93
C TYR A 79 -19.78 -13.58 20.41
N LEU A 80 -19.91 -14.84 19.98
CA LEU A 80 -20.51 -15.14 18.68
C LEU A 80 -21.98 -14.66 18.67
N PRO A 81 -22.57 -14.33 17.51
CA PRO A 81 -23.97 -13.88 17.43
C PRO A 81 -24.92 -14.85 18.16
N SER A 82 -24.77 -16.16 17.94
CA SER A 82 -25.56 -17.23 18.57
C SER A 82 -25.39 -17.34 20.09
N LYS A 83 -24.30 -16.80 20.64
CA LYS A 83 -24.00 -16.79 22.09
C LYS A 83 -24.24 -15.44 22.76
N THR A 84 -24.73 -14.45 22.01
CA THR A 84 -25.04 -13.13 22.56
C THR A 84 -26.18 -13.23 23.60
N PRO A 85 -25.99 -12.75 24.84
CA PRO A 85 -27.04 -12.70 25.85
C PRO A 85 -28.29 -12.01 25.31
N SER A 86 -29.48 -12.53 25.63
CA SER A 86 -30.75 -12.05 25.07
C SER A 86 -30.95 -10.53 25.21
N ALA A 87 -30.58 -9.98 26.37
CA ALA A 87 -30.67 -8.55 26.67
C ALA A 87 -29.74 -7.67 25.80
N LEU A 88 -28.66 -8.23 25.24
CA LEU A 88 -27.69 -7.50 24.41
C LEU A 88 -27.97 -7.61 22.90
N ARG A 89 -28.85 -8.52 22.47
CA ARG A 89 -29.08 -8.79 21.03
C ARG A 89 -29.59 -7.56 20.28
N SER A 90 -30.53 -6.83 20.86
CA SER A 90 -31.06 -5.60 20.25
C SER A 90 -30.00 -4.50 20.17
N LEU A 91 -29.18 -4.35 21.22
CA LEU A 91 -28.07 -3.38 21.23
C LEU A 91 -26.99 -3.73 20.21
N ARG A 92 -26.63 -5.02 20.10
CA ARG A 92 -25.68 -5.54 19.10
C ARG A 92 -26.12 -5.16 17.68
N LYS A 93 -27.39 -5.41 17.37
CA LYS A 93 -27.98 -5.08 16.06
C LYS A 93 -28.01 -3.56 15.84
N LYS A 94 -28.46 -2.79 16.82
CA LYS A 94 -28.58 -1.33 16.74
C LYS A 94 -27.22 -0.65 16.53
N ASP A 95 -26.16 -1.13 17.19
CA ASP A 95 -24.80 -0.61 17.00
C ASP A 95 -24.30 -0.84 15.56
N LEU A 96 -24.49 -2.04 15.01
CA LEU A 96 -24.16 -2.33 13.62
C LEU A 96 -24.99 -1.51 12.61
N GLU A 97 -26.30 -1.35 12.85
CA GLU A 97 -27.17 -0.51 12.03
C GLU A 97 -26.67 0.95 12.01
N PHE A 98 -26.26 1.50 13.17
CA PHE A 98 -25.68 2.84 13.25
C PHE A 98 -24.35 2.96 12.49
N ILE A 99 -23.47 1.97 12.65
CA ILE A 99 -22.16 1.95 11.99
C ILE A 99 -22.29 1.89 10.46
N ARG A 100 -23.31 1.21 9.92
CA ARG A 100 -23.55 1.13 8.47
C ARG A 100 -24.06 2.44 7.88
N GLY A 101 -24.83 3.21 8.65
CA GLY A 101 -25.56 4.38 8.14
C GLY A 101 -26.61 4.00 7.09
N ASP A 102 -27.02 4.98 6.30
CA ASP A 102 -28.08 4.86 5.27
C ASP A 102 -27.57 4.96 3.82
N GLY A 103 -26.25 5.14 3.65
CA GLY A 103 -25.60 5.33 2.35
C GLY A 103 -25.84 6.69 1.69
N GLN A 104 -26.46 7.65 2.38
CA GLN A 104 -26.81 8.95 1.84
C GLN A 104 -26.06 10.08 2.54
N GLY A 105 -26.10 11.29 1.97
CA GLY A 105 -25.55 12.50 2.58
C GLY A 105 -24.03 12.61 2.59
N GLU A 106 -23.56 13.82 2.86
CA GLU A 106 -22.14 14.13 3.09
C GLU A 106 -21.76 13.77 4.53
N ARG A 107 -20.65 13.05 4.68
CA ARG A 107 -20.18 12.60 5.98
C ARG A 107 -19.65 13.75 6.84
N LYS A 108 -19.92 13.70 8.15
CA LYS A 108 -19.51 14.72 9.14
C LYS A 108 -18.45 14.16 10.07
N ASP A 109 -17.55 15.02 10.54
CA ASP A 109 -16.34 14.65 11.30
C ASP A 109 -16.61 13.92 12.64
N PHE A 110 -17.81 14.04 13.19
CA PHE A 110 -18.26 13.33 14.40
C PHE A 110 -18.89 11.95 14.12
N GLU A 111 -19.16 11.62 12.85
CA GLU A 111 -19.83 10.38 12.46
C GLU A 111 -18.90 9.15 12.53
N ARG A 112 -19.50 7.99 12.74
CA ARG A 112 -18.84 6.67 12.74
C ARG A 112 -19.43 5.75 11.67
N ILE A 113 -19.72 6.32 10.50
CA ILE A 113 -20.41 5.63 9.43
C ILE A 113 -19.38 5.07 8.45
N TYR A 114 -19.38 3.75 8.31
CA TYR A 114 -18.49 3.02 7.41
C TYR A 114 -19.29 2.57 6.20
N ASP A 115 -18.91 3.05 5.02
CA ASP A 115 -19.56 2.70 3.78
C ASP A 115 -18.57 2.78 2.61
N TYR A 116 -18.95 2.23 1.46
CA TYR A 116 -18.10 2.11 0.29
C TYR A 116 -18.39 3.17 -0.75
N ASP A 117 -17.35 3.55 -1.47
CA ASP A 117 -17.48 4.29 -2.72
C ASP A 117 -16.28 3.97 -3.62
N VAL A 118 -16.37 4.32 -4.90
CA VAL A 118 -15.31 4.16 -5.90
C VAL A 118 -14.27 5.28 -5.78
N TYR A 119 -13.10 5.12 -6.36
CA TYR A 119 -12.10 6.19 -6.44
C TYR A 119 -12.48 7.17 -7.56
N ASN A 120 -13.49 7.98 -7.28
CA ASN A 120 -13.94 9.10 -8.10
C ASN A 120 -13.59 10.46 -7.48
N ASP A 121 -12.75 10.48 -6.44
CA ASP A 121 -12.34 11.69 -5.72
C ASP A 121 -10.90 12.11 -6.02
N LEU A 122 -10.23 11.48 -7.00
CA LEU A 122 -8.82 11.76 -7.34
C LEU A 122 -8.66 12.92 -8.33
N GLY A 123 -9.63 13.12 -9.24
CA GLY A 123 -9.61 14.19 -10.24
C GLY A 123 -10.14 15.52 -9.73
N ASP A 124 -9.79 16.61 -10.42
CA ASP A 124 -10.29 17.97 -10.16
C ASP A 124 -10.81 18.66 -11.45
N PRO A 125 -11.88 18.15 -12.08
CA PRO A 125 -12.39 18.67 -13.36
C PRO A 125 -13.02 20.07 -13.23
N ASP A 126 -13.48 20.47 -12.04
CA ASP A 126 -14.03 21.81 -11.80
C ASP A 126 -12.96 22.90 -11.84
N ASN A 127 -11.69 22.55 -11.61
CA ASN A 127 -10.55 23.44 -11.76
C ASN A 127 -10.53 24.09 -13.15
N LYS A 128 -9.95 25.29 -13.26
CA LYS A 128 -9.85 26.00 -14.55
C LYS A 128 -8.97 25.24 -15.54
N SER A 129 -8.00 24.46 -15.07
CA SER A 129 -7.23 23.54 -15.90
C SER A 129 -8.02 22.26 -16.18
N SER A 130 -8.31 21.99 -17.45
CA SER A 130 -8.97 20.73 -17.88
C SER A 130 -8.12 19.49 -17.65
N ASP A 131 -6.81 19.65 -17.41
CA ASP A 131 -5.85 18.54 -17.37
C ASP A 131 -5.85 17.75 -16.05
N LEU A 132 -6.67 18.17 -15.09
CA LEU A 132 -6.82 17.51 -13.78
C LEU A 132 -7.98 16.51 -13.72
N ALA A 133 -8.73 16.33 -14.82
CA ALA A 133 -9.73 15.27 -14.89
C ALA A 133 -9.06 13.88 -14.85
N ARG A 134 -9.62 12.96 -14.07
CA ARG A 134 -9.18 11.56 -13.99
C ARG A 134 -10.41 10.65 -14.08
N PRO A 135 -10.31 9.47 -14.69
CA PRO A 135 -11.43 8.54 -14.71
C PRO A 135 -11.67 7.98 -13.31
N VAL A 136 -12.92 7.57 -13.09
CA VAL A 136 -13.32 6.81 -11.92
C VAL A 136 -12.69 5.42 -11.94
N LEU A 137 -12.05 5.03 -10.83
CA LEU A 137 -11.55 3.67 -10.62
C LEU A 137 -12.48 2.91 -9.68
N GLY A 138 -12.92 1.75 -10.12
CA GLY A 138 -14.02 0.98 -9.56
C GLY A 138 -15.14 0.83 -10.60
N GLY A 139 -15.53 -0.42 -10.86
CA GLY A 139 -16.48 -0.80 -11.91
C GLY A 139 -15.80 -1.58 -13.04
N LYS A 140 -16.54 -1.85 -14.13
CA LYS A 140 -16.08 -2.77 -15.19
C LYS A 140 -14.92 -2.25 -16.03
N LYS A 141 -14.83 -0.93 -16.24
CA LYS A 141 -13.85 -0.33 -17.16
C LYS A 141 -12.46 -0.21 -16.53
N PHE A 142 -12.43 0.14 -15.25
CA PHE A 142 -11.22 0.27 -14.45
C PHE A 142 -11.47 -0.43 -13.11
N PRO A 143 -11.41 -1.77 -13.05
CA PRO A 143 -11.66 -2.52 -11.82
C PRO A 143 -10.76 -2.04 -10.69
N TYR A 144 -11.31 -1.87 -9.49
CA TYR A 144 -10.53 -1.42 -8.33
C TYR A 144 -11.20 -1.74 -6.99
N PRO A 145 -10.44 -1.92 -5.89
CA PRO A 145 -11.00 -1.96 -4.55
C PRO A 145 -11.82 -0.71 -4.23
N ARG A 146 -12.84 -0.84 -3.39
CA ARG A 146 -13.62 0.30 -2.88
C ARG A 146 -12.88 1.01 -1.75
N ARG A 147 -13.13 2.32 -1.63
CA ARG A 147 -12.63 3.17 -0.54
C ARG A 147 -13.75 3.57 0.41
N CYS A 148 -13.40 4.21 1.53
CA CYS A 148 -14.36 4.79 2.46
C CYS A 148 -15.14 5.94 1.80
N ARG A 149 -16.47 5.82 1.80
CA ARG A 149 -17.40 6.84 1.29
C ARG A 149 -17.27 8.14 2.09
N THR A 150 -17.24 9.26 1.37
CA THR A 150 -17.18 10.62 1.95
C THR A 150 -18.44 11.42 1.64
N GLY A 151 -19.05 11.20 0.47
CA GLY A 151 -20.36 11.75 0.12
C GLY A 151 -20.37 13.26 -0.09
N ARG A 152 -19.22 13.89 -0.39
CA ARG A 152 -19.17 15.29 -0.81
C ARG A 152 -19.95 15.47 -2.11
N LYS A 153 -20.16 16.73 -2.49
CA LYS A 153 -20.87 17.07 -3.72
C LYS A 153 -20.15 16.51 -4.94
N MET A 154 -20.93 16.20 -5.99
CA MET A 154 -20.38 15.84 -7.29
C MET A 154 -19.98 17.10 -8.07
N SER A 155 -19.00 16.96 -8.94
CA SER A 155 -18.49 18.05 -9.77
C SER A 155 -19.57 18.60 -10.70
N SER A 156 -19.47 19.91 -10.94
CA SER A 156 -20.35 20.60 -11.89
C SER A 156 -20.04 20.30 -13.36
N LYS A 157 -18.78 19.96 -13.67
CA LYS A 157 -18.33 19.60 -15.03
C LYS A 157 -18.35 18.10 -15.32
N ASP A 158 -18.13 17.27 -14.31
CA ASP A 158 -18.22 15.81 -14.42
C ASP A 158 -19.05 15.23 -13.26
N PRO A 159 -20.34 14.92 -13.49
CA PRO A 159 -21.24 14.40 -12.46
C PRO A 159 -20.83 13.04 -11.86
N LEU A 160 -19.81 12.37 -12.40
CA LEU A 160 -19.28 11.11 -11.86
C LEU A 160 -18.10 11.32 -10.89
N THR A 161 -17.53 12.52 -10.86
CA THR A 161 -16.38 12.88 -10.01
C THR A 161 -16.83 13.59 -8.74
N GLU A 162 -16.39 13.12 -7.58
CA GLU A 162 -16.63 13.78 -6.29
C GLU A 162 -15.71 15.01 -6.15
N THR A 163 -16.24 16.15 -5.72
CA THR A 163 -15.47 17.40 -5.62
C THR A 163 -14.33 17.28 -4.62
N ARG A 164 -13.22 17.94 -4.96
CA ARG A 164 -12.06 18.12 -4.08
C ARG A 164 -12.38 19.08 -2.94
N SER A 165 -11.64 18.96 -1.83
CA SER A 165 -11.76 19.83 -0.66
C SER A 165 -10.38 20.15 -0.08
N SER A 166 -10.23 21.37 0.45
CA SER A 166 -9.08 21.74 1.30
C SER A 166 -9.19 21.14 2.71
N ASP A 167 -10.41 20.84 3.16
CA ASP A 167 -10.62 20.19 4.44
C ASP A 167 -10.20 18.71 4.36
N PRO A 168 -9.72 18.12 5.47
CA PRO A 168 -9.36 16.71 5.50
C PRO A 168 -10.50 15.81 5.01
N PHE A 169 -10.18 14.83 4.16
CA PHE A 169 -11.16 13.87 3.71
C PHE A 169 -11.70 13.06 4.91
N TYR A 170 -13.02 12.89 4.95
CA TYR A 170 -13.71 12.16 6.01
C TYR A 170 -13.16 10.74 6.16
N VAL A 171 -13.00 10.35 7.42
CA VAL A 171 -12.97 8.97 7.90
C VAL A 171 -13.83 8.88 9.16
N PRO A 172 -14.40 7.71 9.50
CA PRO A 172 -15.06 7.50 10.78
C PRO A 172 -14.20 8.01 11.94
N ILE A 173 -14.78 8.76 12.88
CA ILE A 173 -14.01 9.55 13.86
C ILE A 173 -12.98 8.74 14.69
N ASP A 174 -13.25 7.46 14.94
CA ASP A 174 -12.35 6.58 15.71
C ASP A 174 -11.14 6.08 14.89
N GLU A 175 -11.18 6.24 13.56
CA GLU A 175 -10.11 5.91 12.63
C GLU A 175 -9.12 7.07 12.45
N ASP A 176 -9.48 8.27 12.91
CA ASP A 176 -8.58 9.41 12.88
C ASP A 176 -7.38 9.21 13.84
N PHE A 177 -6.28 9.91 13.57
CA PHE A 177 -5.11 9.84 14.43
C PHE A 177 -5.44 10.39 15.82
N SER A 178 -5.12 9.62 16.87
CA SER A 178 -5.13 10.12 18.25
C SER A 178 -4.16 11.30 18.41
N GLU A 179 -4.48 12.28 19.25
CA GLU A 179 -3.66 13.49 19.50
C GLU A 179 -2.19 13.17 19.83
N ILE A 180 -1.91 12.14 20.64
CA ILE A 180 -0.54 11.71 20.99
C ILE A 180 0.25 11.25 19.75
N LYS A 181 -0.39 10.50 18.84
CA LYS A 181 0.20 10.10 17.55
C LYS A 181 0.20 11.25 16.53
N SER A 182 -0.66 12.25 16.63
CA SER A 182 -0.55 13.45 15.77
C SER A 182 0.76 14.22 16.03
N VAL A 183 1.35 14.04 17.22
CA VAL A 183 2.64 14.59 17.64
C VAL A 183 3.79 13.59 17.46
N SER A 184 3.56 12.28 17.65
CA SER A 184 4.62 11.26 17.60
C SER A 184 4.71 10.45 16.29
N PHE A 185 3.67 10.45 15.47
CA PHE A 185 3.60 9.75 14.18
C PHE A 185 3.81 10.73 13.05
N GLY A 186 4.57 10.29 12.06
CA GLY A 186 4.87 11.06 10.87
C GLY A 186 3.68 11.37 9.98
N ALA A 187 2.40 11.13 10.33
CA ALA A 187 1.29 11.43 9.42
C ALA A 187 0.87 12.91 9.40
N ARG A 188 0.93 13.64 10.52
CA ARG A 188 0.78 15.11 10.49
C ARG A 188 2.01 15.75 9.85
N THR A 189 3.19 15.22 10.14
CA THR A 189 4.44 15.54 9.45
C THR A 189 4.36 15.25 7.95
N LEU A 190 3.83 14.09 7.53
CA LEU A 190 3.68 13.65 6.13
C LEU A 190 2.59 14.47 5.45
N TYR A 191 1.47 14.73 6.12
CA TYR A 191 0.43 15.63 5.63
C TYR A 191 1.01 17.02 5.38
N ASN A 192 1.71 17.59 6.35
CA ASN A 192 2.36 18.87 6.21
C ASN A 192 3.54 18.84 5.22
N LEU A 193 4.22 17.70 5.06
CA LEU A 193 5.28 17.50 4.07
C LEU A 193 4.68 17.52 2.67
N LEU A 194 3.66 16.71 2.42
CA LEU A 194 2.98 16.57 1.13
C LEU A 194 2.27 17.87 0.71
N ILE A 195 1.63 18.57 1.65
CA ILE A 195 0.83 19.77 1.34
C ILE A 195 1.62 21.07 1.50
N GLY A 196 2.54 21.11 2.47
CA GLY A 196 3.23 22.34 2.88
C GLY A 196 4.68 22.43 2.43
N VAL A 197 5.43 21.33 2.36
CA VAL A 197 6.89 21.36 2.13
C VAL A 197 7.24 20.97 0.70
N ILE A 198 6.78 19.83 0.17
CA ILE A 198 7.13 19.34 -1.18
C ILE A 198 6.77 20.36 -2.27
N PRO A 199 5.55 20.96 -2.29
CA PRO A 199 5.24 21.98 -3.29
C PRO A 199 6.17 23.20 -3.20
N ARG A 200 6.60 23.56 -1.98
CA ARG A 200 7.50 24.70 -1.75
C ARG A 200 8.94 24.41 -2.12
N LEU A 201 9.44 23.21 -1.81
CA LEU A 201 10.71 22.71 -2.34
C LEU A 201 10.67 22.78 -3.87
N GLY A 202 9.62 22.24 -4.48
CA GLY A 202 9.35 22.38 -5.91
C GLY A 202 9.51 23.82 -6.37
N THR A 203 8.84 24.80 -5.76
CA THR A 203 8.97 26.21 -6.15
C THR A 203 10.37 26.80 -5.96
N ALA A 204 11.05 26.47 -4.86
CA ALA A 204 12.40 26.96 -4.56
C ALA A 204 13.43 26.39 -5.55
N PHE A 205 13.24 25.15 -6.00
CA PHE A 205 14.06 24.52 -7.02
C PHE A 205 13.66 24.94 -8.44
N THR A 206 12.38 25.18 -8.75
CA THR A 206 11.92 25.57 -10.11
C THR A 206 12.39 26.95 -10.58
N GLY A 207 12.86 27.83 -9.69
CA GLY A 207 13.55 29.05 -10.10
C GLY A 207 14.94 28.81 -10.72
N LYS A 208 15.45 27.58 -10.59
CA LYS A 208 16.73 27.07 -11.11
C LYS A 208 16.46 25.73 -11.78
N ASP A 209 16.16 25.70 -13.08
CA ASP A 209 16.19 24.49 -13.91
C ASP A 209 17.64 23.94 -14.00
N GLU A 210 18.26 23.60 -12.88
CA GLU A 210 19.62 23.11 -12.79
C GLU A 210 19.56 21.63 -12.41
N ASP A 211 19.75 20.78 -13.41
CA ASP A 211 20.04 19.36 -13.19
C ASP A 211 21.30 19.21 -12.32
N PHE A 212 21.33 18.19 -11.45
CA PHE A 212 22.58 17.75 -10.82
C PHE A 212 23.60 17.42 -11.92
N ARG A 213 24.77 18.07 -11.88
CA ARG A 213 25.80 17.90 -12.90
C ARG A 213 26.73 16.74 -12.56
N LEU A 214 26.92 16.48 -11.27
CA LEU A 214 27.80 15.46 -10.71
C LEU A 214 27.10 14.68 -9.60
N PHE A 215 27.55 13.45 -9.33
CA PHE A 215 27.05 12.67 -8.19
C PHE A 215 27.34 13.37 -6.84
N GLN A 216 28.44 14.13 -6.76
CA GLN A 216 28.77 14.94 -5.59
C GLN A 216 27.72 16.01 -5.29
N ASP A 217 27.03 16.54 -6.31
CA ASP A 217 25.96 17.52 -6.11
C ASP A 217 24.72 16.88 -5.44
N ILE A 218 24.58 15.55 -5.56
CA ILE A 218 23.53 14.77 -4.88
C ILE A 218 23.99 14.45 -3.45
N GLU A 219 25.26 14.11 -3.27
CA GLU A 219 25.86 13.83 -1.96
C GLU A 219 25.81 15.06 -1.05
N SER A 220 25.95 16.27 -1.62
CA SER A 220 25.84 17.53 -0.87
C SER A 220 24.47 17.71 -0.20
N LEU A 221 23.40 17.05 -0.67
CA LEU A 221 22.09 17.04 0.03
C LEU A 221 22.18 16.48 1.45
N PHE A 222 23.14 15.57 1.69
CA PHE A 222 23.36 14.90 2.97
C PHE A 222 24.54 15.47 3.75
N ASP A 223 25.53 16.08 3.07
CA ASP A 223 26.74 16.59 3.71
C ASP A 223 26.64 18.09 4.02
N GLU A 224 26.24 18.89 3.04
CA GLU A 224 26.22 20.35 3.08
C GLU A 224 24.80 20.90 3.29
N GLY A 225 23.77 20.20 2.81
CA GLY A 225 22.39 20.66 2.76
C GLY A 225 22.09 21.60 1.58
N VAL A 226 20.84 22.00 1.45
CA VAL A 226 20.36 22.91 0.41
C VAL A 226 19.77 24.17 1.03
N VAL A 227 20.22 25.33 0.54
CA VAL A 227 19.66 26.63 0.89
C VAL A 227 18.30 26.82 0.20
N ILE A 228 17.28 27.17 0.99
CA ILE A 228 15.96 27.50 0.48
C ILE A 228 15.70 28.99 0.68
N ASN A 229 15.60 29.72 -0.43
CA ASN A 229 15.31 31.15 -0.38
C ASN A 229 13.78 31.37 -0.26
N GLY A 230 13.35 32.06 0.80
CA GLY A 230 11.98 32.60 0.89
C GLY A 230 11.02 31.86 1.83
N THR A 231 11.51 31.21 2.88
CA THR A 231 10.66 30.60 3.89
C THR A 231 10.14 31.63 4.90
N ASP A 232 8.81 31.77 4.97
CA ASP A 232 8.16 32.19 6.22
C ASP A 232 8.62 31.22 7.32
N LYS A 233 8.98 31.74 8.50
CA LYS A 233 9.50 31.03 9.71
C LYS A 233 8.67 29.83 10.22
N HIS A 234 7.64 29.42 9.50
CA HIS A 234 6.71 28.34 9.81
C HIS A 234 7.06 26.98 9.18
N VAL A 235 8.06 26.87 8.30
CA VAL A 235 8.52 25.56 7.77
C VAL A 235 9.37 24.80 8.79
N ALA A 236 10.13 25.54 9.60
CA ALA A 236 10.99 25.06 10.69
C ALA A 236 10.31 24.10 11.68
N SER A 237 9.05 24.38 12.05
CA SER A 237 8.36 23.64 13.11
C SER A 237 7.77 22.29 12.67
N VAL A 238 8.00 21.87 11.42
CA VAL A 238 7.23 20.81 10.77
C VAL A 238 8.07 19.77 10.02
N LEU A 239 9.40 19.90 10.04
CA LEU A 239 10.29 19.02 9.28
C LEU A 239 10.32 17.58 9.85
N PRO A 240 10.28 16.55 8.97
CA PRO A 240 10.43 15.16 9.38
C PRO A 240 11.72 14.88 10.14
N ARG A 241 11.76 13.80 10.94
CA ARG A 241 12.98 13.38 11.67
C ARG A 241 14.20 13.14 10.77
N ILE A 242 13.98 12.85 9.48
CA ILE A 242 15.01 12.62 8.45
C ILE A 242 15.51 13.91 7.78
N ILE A 243 14.94 15.06 8.16
CA ILE A 243 15.34 16.37 7.67
C ILE A 243 15.68 17.26 8.87
N HIS A 244 16.93 17.69 8.93
CA HIS A 244 17.40 18.63 9.93
C HIS A 244 17.45 20.03 9.31
N GLU A 245 16.77 20.98 9.97
CA GLU A 245 16.99 22.41 9.70
C GLU A 245 18.21 22.87 10.50
N VAL A 246 19.17 23.48 9.81
CA VAL A 246 20.27 24.19 10.47
C VAL A 246 20.06 25.66 10.20
N VAL A 247 19.56 26.39 11.20
CA VAL A 247 19.39 27.83 11.11
C VAL A 247 20.74 28.49 11.38
N ASP A 248 21.46 28.82 10.31
CA ASP A 248 22.52 29.83 10.38
C ASP A 248 21.91 31.20 10.14
N THR A 249 22.45 32.25 10.77
CA THR A 249 21.82 33.58 10.92
C THR A 249 21.52 34.36 9.62
N VAL A 250 21.64 33.75 8.44
CA VAL A 250 21.47 34.39 7.12
C VAL A 250 20.55 33.61 6.15
N ASP A 251 20.51 32.27 6.20
CA ASP A 251 19.76 31.42 5.25
C ASP A 251 19.12 30.19 5.94
N ASP A 252 17.94 29.74 5.48
CA ASP A 252 17.30 28.51 5.95
C ASP A 252 17.86 27.29 5.18
N LEU A 253 18.66 26.46 5.84
CA LEU A 253 19.33 25.29 5.27
C LEU A 253 18.57 24.00 5.60
N ILE A 254 18.23 23.23 4.57
CA ILE A 254 17.65 21.88 4.71
C ILE A 254 18.70 20.82 4.43
N LYS A 255 18.98 19.97 5.42
CA LYS A 255 19.92 18.85 5.33
C LYS A 255 19.21 17.52 5.55
N PHE A 256 19.45 16.55 4.67
CA PHE A 256 18.87 15.21 4.76
C PHE A 256 19.80 14.25 5.51
N ASP A 257 19.23 13.26 6.20
CA ASP A 257 20.03 12.18 6.77
C ASP A 257 20.58 11.27 5.66
N PRO A 258 21.89 10.95 5.63
CA PRO A 258 22.40 10.03 4.63
C PRO A 258 21.77 8.64 4.80
N PRO A 259 21.26 8.01 3.72
CA PRO A 259 20.71 6.67 3.80
C PRO A 259 21.73 5.66 4.33
N GLU A 260 21.27 4.69 5.12
CA GLU A 260 22.17 3.70 5.75
C GLU A 260 23.02 2.93 4.74
N THR A 261 22.46 2.65 3.56
CA THR A 261 23.18 2.01 2.44
C THR A 261 24.37 2.84 1.96
N ILE A 262 24.19 4.15 1.77
CA ILE A 262 25.25 5.09 1.36
C ILE A 262 26.31 5.25 2.45
N GLN A 263 25.90 5.27 3.72
CA GLN A 263 26.85 5.35 4.84
C GLN A 263 27.79 4.14 4.90
N ARG A 264 27.29 2.95 4.51
CA ARG A 264 28.06 1.70 4.53
C ARG A 264 29.00 1.57 3.33
N ASP A 265 28.51 1.88 2.12
CA ASP A 265 29.27 1.81 0.87
C ASP A 265 28.69 2.80 -0.14
N THR A 266 29.36 3.93 -0.38
CA THR A 266 28.89 5.01 -1.28
C THR A 266 28.68 4.55 -2.73
N PHE A 267 29.35 3.48 -3.16
CA PHE A 267 29.31 2.99 -4.55
C PHE A 267 28.47 1.72 -4.71
N PHE A 268 27.77 1.26 -3.66
CA PHE A 268 27.01 0.01 -3.67
C PHE A 268 26.05 -0.08 -4.86
N TRP A 269 25.34 1.01 -5.15
CA TRP A 269 24.30 1.13 -6.16
C TRP A 269 24.79 0.92 -7.61
N LEU A 270 26.09 1.09 -7.88
CA LEU A 270 26.67 0.87 -9.21
C LEU A 270 26.82 -0.62 -9.54
N ARG A 271 26.92 -1.47 -8.52
CA ARG A 271 27.29 -2.86 -8.66
C ARG A 271 26.15 -3.74 -9.17
N ASP A 272 26.49 -4.73 -9.98
CA ASP A 272 25.50 -5.65 -10.57
C ASP A 272 24.97 -6.68 -9.54
N ASP A 273 25.79 -7.05 -8.57
CA ASP A 273 25.38 -7.93 -7.49
C ASP A 273 24.39 -7.25 -6.55
N GLU A 274 24.59 -5.96 -6.23
CA GLU A 274 23.64 -5.20 -5.41
C GLU A 274 22.31 -4.96 -6.14
N PHE A 275 22.37 -4.60 -7.43
CA PHE A 275 21.18 -4.49 -8.28
C PHE A 275 20.32 -5.77 -8.23
N SER A 276 20.95 -6.94 -8.27
CA SER A 276 20.23 -8.22 -8.24
C SER A 276 19.80 -8.62 -6.83
N ARG A 277 20.63 -8.36 -5.81
CA ARG A 277 20.32 -8.62 -4.40
C ARG A 277 19.07 -7.87 -3.95
N GLN A 278 18.88 -6.63 -4.41
CA GLN A 278 17.69 -5.84 -4.07
C GLN A 278 16.37 -6.47 -4.58
N MET A 279 16.41 -7.36 -5.56
CA MET A 279 15.21 -8.11 -6.00
C MET A 279 14.74 -9.15 -4.97
N LEU A 280 15.61 -9.53 -4.04
CA LEU A 280 15.33 -10.50 -2.97
C LEU A 280 15.26 -9.87 -1.58
N ALA A 281 15.93 -8.73 -1.39
CA ALA A 281 16.15 -8.13 -0.07
C ALA A 281 16.14 -6.59 -0.06
N GLY A 282 15.72 -5.97 -1.17
CA GLY A 282 15.55 -4.51 -1.28
C GLY A 282 14.14 -4.06 -0.90
N VAL A 283 13.75 -2.89 -1.39
CA VAL A 283 12.43 -2.28 -1.10
C VAL A 283 11.26 -2.95 -1.84
N ASN A 284 11.53 -3.67 -2.94
CA ASN A 284 10.52 -4.39 -3.73
C ASN A 284 10.87 -5.88 -3.89
N PRO A 285 11.00 -6.65 -2.81
CA PRO A 285 11.59 -7.98 -2.87
C PRO A 285 10.59 -9.05 -3.31
N CYS A 286 9.41 -8.70 -3.84
CA CYS A 286 8.30 -9.61 -4.10
C CYS A 286 7.89 -9.71 -5.59
N SER A 287 8.67 -9.15 -6.51
CA SER A 287 8.33 -9.08 -7.94
C SER A 287 9.03 -10.11 -8.81
N ILE A 288 10.22 -10.58 -8.42
CA ILE A 288 11.01 -11.53 -9.20
C ILE A 288 10.31 -12.88 -9.33
N GLN A 289 10.46 -13.53 -10.49
CA GLN A 289 9.81 -14.80 -10.82
C GLN A 289 10.81 -15.79 -11.41
N LEU A 290 10.54 -17.08 -11.24
CA LEU A 290 11.27 -18.14 -11.93
C LEU A 290 10.90 -18.15 -13.42
N VAL A 291 11.89 -18.29 -14.29
CA VAL A 291 11.65 -18.56 -15.72
C VAL A 291 11.11 -19.98 -15.87
N THR A 292 9.85 -20.09 -16.27
CA THR A 292 9.15 -21.38 -16.43
C THR A 292 8.88 -21.74 -17.89
N GLU A 293 8.99 -20.77 -18.80
CA GLU A 293 8.78 -20.94 -20.24
C GLU A 293 9.90 -20.24 -21.01
N TRP A 294 10.30 -20.83 -22.14
CA TRP A 294 11.29 -20.27 -23.05
C TRP A 294 10.92 -20.54 -24.52
N PRO A 295 11.09 -19.57 -25.46
CA PRO A 295 11.53 -18.19 -25.24
C PRO A 295 10.57 -17.38 -24.37
N LEU A 296 11.02 -16.26 -23.80
CA LEU A 296 10.12 -15.34 -23.10
C LEU A 296 9.17 -14.69 -24.12
N MET A 297 7.87 -14.69 -23.82
CA MET A 297 6.82 -14.24 -24.73
C MET A 297 5.92 -13.19 -24.08
N SER A 298 5.58 -12.14 -24.83
CA SER A 298 4.50 -11.21 -24.51
C SER A 298 3.14 -11.86 -24.75
N LYS A 299 2.18 -11.60 -23.86
CA LYS A 299 0.76 -11.99 -23.98
C LYS A 299 -0.10 -10.89 -24.61
N LEU A 300 0.47 -9.71 -24.85
CA LEU A 300 -0.22 -8.60 -25.49
C LEU A 300 -0.50 -8.86 -26.98
N ASP A 301 -1.55 -8.24 -27.53
CA ASP A 301 -1.92 -8.39 -28.94
C ASP A 301 -0.78 -7.95 -29.88
N PRO A 302 -0.18 -8.88 -30.64
CA PRO A 302 0.96 -8.55 -31.50
C PRO A 302 0.61 -7.60 -32.65
N LYS A 303 -0.68 -7.45 -32.99
CA LYS A 303 -1.13 -6.47 -33.99
C LYS A 303 -1.01 -5.03 -33.48
N VAL A 304 -1.09 -4.84 -32.17
CA VAL A 304 -1.00 -3.52 -31.53
C VAL A 304 0.43 -3.24 -31.08
N TYR A 305 1.07 -4.25 -30.50
CA TYR A 305 2.32 -4.06 -29.78
C TYR A 305 3.57 -4.59 -30.49
N GLY A 306 3.42 -5.29 -31.62
CA GLY A 306 4.51 -5.89 -32.39
C GLY A 306 4.80 -7.35 -32.01
N PRO A 307 5.85 -7.97 -32.59
CA PRO A 307 6.19 -9.38 -32.36
C PRO A 307 6.34 -9.72 -30.87
N PRO A 308 5.72 -10.82 -30.38
CA PRO A 308 5.64 -11.13 -28.96
C PRO A 308 6.94 -11.73 -28.39
N GLU A 309 7.83 -12.26 -29.22
CA GLU A 309 9.06 -12.92 -28.79
C GLU A 309 10.04 -11.90 -28.17
N SER A 310 10.59 -12.23 -27.00
CA SER A 310 11.71 -11.49 -26.41
C SER A 310 12.94 -11.55 -27.31
N ALA A 311 13.69 -10.45 -27.37
CA ALA A 311 14.99 -10.40 -28.02
C ALA A 311 16.12 -11.04 -27.19
N ILE A 312 15.87 -11.46 -25.94
CA ILE A 312 16.85 -12.19 -25.13
C ILE A 312 16.95 -13.62 -25.65
N THR A 313 18.07 -13.96 -26.30
CA THR A 313 18.27 -15.28 -26.91
C THR A 313 19.11 -16.20 -26.03
N LYS A 314 19.04 -17.51 -26.30
CA LYS A 314 19.86 -18.53 -25.63
C LYS A 314 21.35 -18.18 -25.71
N GLU A 315 21.82 -17.76 -26.88
CA GLU A 315 23.23 -17.45 -27.13
C GLU A 315 23.71 -16.26 -26.30
N ILE A 316 22.85 -15.27 -26.06
CA ILE A 316 23.15 -14.15 -25.16
C ILE A 316 23.33 -14.67 -23.74
N VAL A 317 22.43 -15.53 -23.27
CA VAL A 317 22.46 -16.10 -21.93
C VAL A 317 23.72 -16.95 -21.72
N GLU A 318 24.02 -17.87 -22.63
CA GLU A 318 25.22 -18.72 -22.54
C GLU A 318 26.52 -17.91 -22.54
N ARG A 319 26.58 -16.85 -23.36
CA ARG A 319 27.74 -15.97 -23.42
C ARG A 319 27.99 -15.26 -22.08
N VAL A 320 26.94 -14.80 -21.40
CA VAL A 320 27.07 -14.04 -20.14
C VAL A 320 27.25 -14.97 -18.93
N ILE A 321 26.58 -16.13 -18.91
CA ILE A 321 26.81 -17.17 -17.88
C ILE A 321 28.24 -17.74 -18.00
N GLY A 322 28.91 -17.60 -19.14
CA GLY A 322 30.36 -17.78 -19.24
C GLY A 322 30.83 -19.21 -18.97
N GLY A 323 29.98 -20.21 -19.26
CA GLY A 323 30.31 -21.62 -19.13
C GLY A 323 30.19 -22.21 -17.71
N PHE A 324 29.61 -21.49 -16.74
CA PHE A 324 29.26 -22.10 -15.43
C PHE A 324 28.35 -23.32 -15.59
N MET A 325 27.41 -23.24 -16.54
CA MET A 325 26.57 -24.33 -17.01
C MET A 325 25.98 -23.96 -18.38
N THR A 326 25.43 -24.94 -19.08
CA THR A 326 24.67 -24.71 -20.32
C THR A 326 23.33 -24.03 -20.03
N PHE A 327 22.73 -23.42 -21.05
CA PHE A 327 21.41 -22.83 -20.92
C PHE A 327 20.35 -23.87 -20.52
N GLU A 328 20.39 -25.06 -21.12
CA GLU A 328 19.47 -26.16 -20.80
C GLU A 328 19.58 -26.59 -19.33
N GLU A 329 20.80 -26.76 -18.82
CA GLU A 329 21.02 -27.09 -17.41
C GLU A 329 20.51 -25.97 -16.49
N ALA A 330 20.71 -24.70 -16.86
CA ALA A 330 20.22 -23.57 -16.08
C ALA A 330 18.68 -23.55 -15.99
N LEU A 331 17.97 -23.86 -17.08
CA LEU A 331 16.52 -23.99 -17.05
C LEU A 331 16.05 -25.20 -16.24
N GLU A 332 16.63 -26.39 -16.50
CA GLU A 332 16.26 -27.63 -15.82
C GLU A 332 16.47 -27.52 -14.31
N GLN A 333 17.57 -26.90 -13.89
CA GLN A 333 17.92 -26.70 -12.49
C GLN A 333 17.32 -25.42 -11.87
N LYS A 334 16.38 -24.76 -12.58
CA LYS A 334 15.66 -23.57 -12.09
C LYS A 334 16.59 -22.44 -11.64
N LYS A 335 17.61 -22.14 -12.45
CA LYS A 335 18.63 -21.12 -12.18
C LYS A 335 18.41 -19.80 -12.92
N LEU A 336 17.37 -19.68 -13.75
CA LEU A 336 17.03 -18.46 -14.47
C LEU A 336 15.79 -17.80 -13.87
N PHE A 337 15.90 -16.50 -13.59
CA PHE A 337 14.85 -15.69 -12.99
C PHE A 337 14.62 -14.44 -13.82
N VAL A 338 13.40 -13.90 -13.77
CA VAL A 338 13.02 -12.72 -14.53
C VAL A 338 12.28 -11.71 -13.65
N LEU A 339 12.64 -10.45 -13.81
CA LEU A 339 11.81 -9.31 -13.45
C LEU A 339 11.12 -8.85 -14.74
N ASP A 340 9.84 -9.18 -14.90
CA ASP A 340 9.08 -8.93 -16.14
C ASP A 340 8.03 -7.83 -15.91
N TYR A 341 8.32 -6.64 -16.42
CA TYR A 341 7.39 -5.51 -16.46
C TYR A 341 6.96 -5.16 -17.88
N HIS A 342 7.29 -6.01 -18.86
CA HIS A 342 7.03 -5.73 -20.26
C HIS A 342 5.54 -5.55 -20.52
N ASP A 343 4.73 -6.57 -20.19
CA ASP A 343 3.31 -6.55 -20.55
C ASP A 343 2.51 -5.53 -19.73
N LEU A 344 2.98 -5.22 -18.51
CA LEU A 344 2.36 -4.21 -17.65
C LEU A 344 2.63 -2.79 -18.14
N LEU A 345 3.85 -2.49 -18.59
CA LEU A 345 4.26 -1.13 -18.92
C LEU A 345 4.11 -0.79 -20.41
N LEU A 346 4.23 -1.76 -21.31
CA LEU A 346 4.16 -1.51 -22.76
C LEU A 346 2.88 -0.78 -23.21
N PRO A 347 1.68 -1.06 -22.65
CA PRO A 347 0.45 -0.30 -22.94
C PRO A 347 0.46 1.19 -22.53
N TYR A 348 1.44 1.59 -21.73
CA TYR A 348 1.59 2.95 -21.24
C TYR A 348 2.68 3.73 -21.99
N VAL A 349 3.65 3.05 -22.61
CA VAL A 349 4.87 3.65 -23.17
C VAL A 349 4.60 4.84 -24.08
N ASN A 350 3.80 4.67 -25.16
CA ASN A 350 3.56 5.76 -26.11
C ASN A 350 2.90 6.97 -25.41
N ARG A 351 1.85 6.73 -24.62
CA ARG A 351 1.11 7.78 -23.91
C ARG A 351 1.95 8.52 -22.89
N THR A 352 2.88 7.84 -22.21
CA THR A 352 3.79 8.46 -21.26
C THR A 352 4.88 9.29 -21.93
N ARG A 353 5.32 8.90 -23.14
CA ARG A 353 6.33 9.65 -23.92
C ARG A 353 5.76 10.92 -24.57
N ASP A 354 4.44 11.05 -24.63
CA ASP A 354 3.78 12.31 -25.01
C ASP A 354 3.83 13.36 -23.87
N ILE A 355 4.25 12.97 -22.66
CA ILE A 355 4.46 13.87 -21.53
C ILE A 355 5.89 14.39 -21.57
N ASP A 356 6.05 15.71 -21.55
CA ASP A 356 7.36 16.34 -21.65
C ASP A 356 8.28 15.92 -20.49
N GLY A 357 9.57 15.72 -20.82
CA GLY A 357 10.59 15.32 -19.85
C GLY A 357 10.44 13.91 -19.26
N ILE A 358 9.60 13.03 -19.83
CA ILE A 358 9.39 11.67 -19.33
C ILE A 358 9.58 10.64 -20.43
N THR A 359 10.20 9.50 -20.09
CA THR A 359 10.20 8.31 -20.93
C THR A 359 9.85 7.04 -20.14
N LEU A 360 9.43 6.02 -20.88
CA LEU A 360 9.07 4.71 -20.39
C LEU A 360 9.42 3.64 -21.45
N TYR A 361 9.67 2.41 -21.01
CA TYR A 361 9.80 1.23 -21.85
C TYR A 361 9.02 0.08 -21.20
N GLY A 362 8.57 -0.90 -21.98
CA GLY A 362 8.34 -2.24 -21.44
C GLY A 362 9.69 -2.88 -21.16
N SER A 363 9.88 -3.53 -20.01
CA SER A 363 11.19 -4.06 -19.62
C SER A 363 11.16 -5.51 -19.14
N ARG A 364 12.21 -6.26 -19.49
CA ARG A 364 12.51 -7.57 -18.90
C ARG A 364 13.95 -7.59 -18.42
N THR A 365 14.17 -8.04 -17.20
CA THR A 365 15.51 -8.28 -16.67
C THR A 365 15.69 -9.74 -16.36
N LEU A 366 16.58 -10.40 -17.08
CA LEU A 366 16.94 -11.80 -16.83
C LEU A 366 18.12 -11.86 -15.85
N MET A 367 18.01 -12.75 -14.87
CA MET A 367 19.03 -13.00 -13.85
C MET A 367 19.37 -14.48 -13.78
N PHE A 368 20.60 -14.79 -13.39
CA PHE A 368 21.10 -16.14 -13.18
C PHE A 368 21.48 -16.33 -11.71
N LEU A 369 21.04 -17.45 -11.13
CA LEU A 369 21.46 -17.89 -9.80
C LEU A 369 22.78 -18.64 -9.91
N THR A 370 23.84 -18.01 -9.43
CA THR A 370 25.19 -18.57 -9.48
C THR A 370 25.33 -19.81 -8.57
N PRO A 371 26.35 -20.64 -8.80
CA PRO A 371 26.69 -21.73 -7.86
C PRO A 371 26.99 -21.27 -6.43
N ALA A 372 27.31 -19.98 -6.24
CA ALA A 372 27.52 -19.37 -4.92
C ALA A 372 26.21 -19.00 -4.21
N GLY A 373 25.04 -19.22 -4.83
CA GLY A 373 23.73 -18.92 -4.25
C GLY A 373 23.28 -17.46 -4.43
N THR A 374 24.02 -16.63 -5.17
CA THR A 374 23.67 -15.23 -5.41
C THR A 374 23.16 -15.00 -6.82
N LEU A 375 22.26 -14.02 -6.99
CA LEU A 375 21.78 -13.60 -8.30
C LEU A 375 22.77 -12.66 -8.99
N THR A 376 22.93 -12.83 -10.29
CA THR A 376 23.66 -11.91 -11.17
C THR A 376 22.80 -11.53 -12.38
N PRO A 377 22.82 -10.27 -12.84
CA PRO A 377 22.01 -9.86 -13.98
C PRO A 377 22.67 -10.32 -15.28
N VAL A 378 21.87 -10.95 -16.14
CA VAL A 378 22.33 -11.51 -17.43
C VAL A 378 22.06 -10.53 -18.56
N ALA A 379 20.83 -10.03 -18.63
CA ALA A 379 20.37 -9.20 -19.72
C ALA A 379 19.21 -8.29 -19.29
N ILE A 380 19.13 -7.11 -19.89
CA ILE A 380 17.98 -6.21 -19.82
C ILE A 380 17.46 -5.99 -21.23
N GLU A 381 16.20 -6.34 -21.47
CA GLU A 381 15.47 -5.97 -22.67
C GLU A 381 14.63 -4.72 -22.38
N LEU A 382 14.74 -3.71 -23.25
CA LEU A 382 13.86 -2.55 -23.25
C LEU A 382 13.10 -2.50 -24.58
N THR A 383 11.79 -2.29 -24.51
CA THR A 383 10.88 -2.29 -25.66
C THR A 383 10.06 -1.00 -25.71
N ARG A 384 10.05 -0.37 -26.89
CA ARG A 384 9.10 0.67 -27.30
C ARG A 384 8.13 0.06 -28.31
N PRO A 385 6.80 0.15 -28.10
CA PRO A 385 5.84 -0.38 -29.05
C PRO A 385 5.86 0.45 -30.35
N SER A 386 5.30 -0.10 -31.42
CA SER A 386 5.08 0.67 -32.65
C SER A 386 4.18 1.88 -32.39
N SER A 387 4.39 2.92 -33.18
CA SER A 387 3.52 4.10 -33.29
C SER A 387 3.17 4.35 -34.76
N GLU A 388 2.34 5.35 -35.03
CA GLU A 388 2.03 5.75 -36.42
C GLU A 388 3.28 6.11 -37.23
N TRP A 389 4.33 6.58 -36.56
CA TRP A 389 5.52 7.16 -37.18
C TRP A 389 6.74 6.25 -37.12
N GLN A 390 6.74 5.23 -36.26
CA GLN A 390 7.91 4.41 -35.99
C GLN A 390 7.55 2.94 -35.74
N PRO A 391 8.32 1.98 -36.29
CA PRO A 391 8.13 0.56 -35.98
C PRO A 391 8.42 0.28 -34.50
N GLN A 392 8.09 -0.93 -34.03
CA GLN A 392 8.52 -1.39 -32.70
C GLN A 392 10.05 -1.34 -32.62
N TRP A 393 10.57 -0.84 -31.51
CA TRP A 393 11.99 -0.91 -31.18
C TRP A 393 12.15 -1.78 -29.94
N LYS A 394 13.10 -2.71 -29.97
CA LYS A 394 13.53 -3.47 -28.79
C LYS A 394 15.02 -3.72 -28.86
N HIS A 395 15.68 -3.67 -27.71
CA HIS A 395 17.12 -3.88 -27.61
C HIS A 395 17.49 -4.60 -26.32
N VAL A 396 18.51 -5.46 -26.41
CA VAL A 396 19.05 -6.21 -25.27
C VAL A 396 20.41 -5.64 -24.88
N TYR A 397 20.51 -5.21 -23.64
CA TYR A 397 21.75 -4.79 -22.99
C TYR A 397 22.27 -5.92 -22.11
N THR A 398 23.59 -6.10 -22.07
CA THR A 398 24.26 -7.05 -21.19
C THR A 398 25.39 -6.36 -20.43
N PRO A 399 25.84 -6.91 -19.29
CA PRO A 399 27.06 -6.45 -18.65
C PRO A 399 28.22 -6.35 -19.67
N SER A 400 28.97 -5.26 -19.62
CA SER A 400 30.03 -4.98 -20.59
C SER A 400 31.22 -4.30 -19.94
N LEU A 401 32.43 -4.70 -20.35
CA LEU A 401 33.69 -4.13 -19.91
C LEU A 401 34.16 -2.96 -20.79
N GLY A 402 33.60 -2.80 -21.99
CA GLY A 402 33.94 -1.69 -22.89
C GLY A 402 33.31 -0.39 -22.42
N ALA A 403 33.98 0.76 -22.60
CA ALA A 403 33.54 2.06 -22.06
C ALA A 403 32.07 2.38 -22.42
N THR A 404 31.73 2.41 -23.71
CA THR A 404 30.36 2.69 -24.19
C THR A 404 29.35 1.67 -23.68
N GLY A 405 29.66 0.37 -23.82
CA GLY A 405 28.75 -0.70 -23.38
C GLY A 405 28.49 -0.67 -21.86
N SER A 406 29.51 -0.34 -21.07
CA SER A 406 29.40 -0.25 -19.61
C SER A 406 28.49 0.89 -19.16
N TRP A 407 28.38 1.97 -19.94
CA TRP A 407 27.46 3.08 -19.66
C TRP A 407 26.05 2.77 -20.15
N LEU A 408 25.90 2.21 -21.35
CA LEU A 408 24.60 1.73 -21.84
C LEU A 408 23.97 0.73 -20.87
N TRP A 409 24.78 -0.18 -20.30
CA TRP A 409 24.33 -1.12 -19.26
C TRP A 409 23.83 -0.41 -18.01
N LYS A 410 24.56 0.59 -17.49
CA LYS A 410 24.14 1.36 -16.30
C LYS A 410 22.86 2.15 -16.54
N ILE A 411 22.72 2.76 -17.72
CA ILE A 411 21.50 3.50 -18.09
C ILE A 411 20.32 2.53 -18.23
N ALA A 412 20.51 1.34 -18.83
CA ALA A 412 19.49 0.31 -18.89
C ALA A 412 19.04 -0.14 -17.49
N LYS A 413 19.97 -0.34 -16.54
CA LYS A 413 19.64 -0.59 -15.13
C LYS A 413 18.83 0.55 -14.52
N ALA A 414 19.21 1.81 -14.76
CA ALA A 414 18.48 2.97 -14.26
C ALA A 414 17.03 3.02 -14.79
N HIS A 415 16.80 2.69 -16.06
CA HIS A 415 15.44 2.54 -16.61
C HIS A 415 14.65 1.46 -15.87
N VAL A 416 15.22 0.26 -15.71
CA VAL A 416 14.57 -0.84 -15.00
C VAL A 416 14.28 -0.47 -13.54
N LEU A 417 15.20 0.21 -12.86
CA LEU A 417 14.99 0.67 -11.48
C LEU A 417 13.88 1.72 -11.40
N SER A 418 13.74 2.59 -12.40
CA SER A 418 12.59 3.51 -12.51
C SER A 418 11.27 2.76 -12.69
N HIS A 419 11.25 1.75 -13.56
CA HIS A 419 10.09 0.86 -13.72
C HIS A 419 9.74 0.15 -12.41
N ASP A 420 10.74 -0.43 -11.75
CA ASP A 420 10.58 -1.13 -10.49
C ASP A 420 10.12 -0.21 -9.35
N SER A 421 10.58 1.04 -9.30
CA SER A 421 10.09 2.05 -8.36
C SER A 421 8.62 2.38 -8.60
N GLY A 422 8.19 2.49 -9.86
CA GLY A 422 6.78 2.69 -10.20
C GLY A 422 5.90 1.51 -9.79
N ILE A 423 6.33 0.28 -10.13
CA ILE A 423 5.61 -0.94 -9.75
C ILE A 423 5.60 -1.13 -8.23
N HIS A 424 6.73 -0.92 -7.57
CA HIS A 424 6.84 -0.94 -6.11
C HIS A 424 5.80 -0.03 -5.46
N GLN A 425 5.78 1.26 -5.82
CA GLN A 425 4.91 2.22 -5.17
C GLN A 425 3.43 2.02 -5.49
N LEU A 426 3.10 1.79 -6.77
CA LEU A 426 1.71 1.74 -7.23
C LEU A 426 1.05 0.37 -7.00
N VAL A 427 1.86 -0.69 -6.96
CA VAL A 427 1.39 -2.08 -6.89
C VAL A 427 1.77 -2.72 -5.57
N SER A 428 3.05 -2.99 -5.35
CA SER A 428 3.52 -3.76 -4.18
C SER A 428 3.17 -3.08 -2.86
N HIS A 429 3.23 -1.75 -2.83
CA HIS A 429 2.92 -0.91 -1.69
C HIS A 429 1.46 -0.43 -1.75
N TRP A 430 1.10 0.51 -2.63
CA TRP A 430 -0.23 1.11 -2.62
C TRP A 430 -1.36 0.08 -2.85
N LEU A 431 -1.34 -0.67 -3.96
CA LEU A 431 -2.46 -1.55 -4.30
C LEU A 431 -2.59 -2.72 -3.32
N ARG A 432 -1.52 -3.50 -3.15
CA ARG A 432 -1.56 -4.77 -2.40
C ARG A 432 -1.70 -4.58 -0.90
N THR A 433 -1.31 -3.43 -0.34
CA THR A 433 -1.44 -3.17 1.11
C THR A 433 -2.49 -2.13 1.40
N HIS A 434 -2.30 -0.87 1.01
CA HIS A 434 -3.19 0.23 1.36
C HIS A 434 -4.59 0.05 0.79
N CYS A 435 -4.68 -0.05 -0.54
CA CYS A 435 -5.93 -0.07 -1.28
C CYS A 435 -6.72 -1.36 -1.05
N ALA A 436 -6.07 -2.53 -1.12
CA ALA A 436 -6.73 -3.81 -0.89
C ALA A 436 -7.17 -4.03 0.56
N THR A 437 -6.54 -3.37 1.55
CA THR A 437 -6.92 -3.53 2.96
C THR A 437 -8.19 -2.74 3.32
N GLU A 438 -8.38 -1.56 2.74
CA GLU A 438 -9.48 -0.64 3.08
C GLU A 438 -10.87 -1.32 3.04
N PRO A 439 -11.22 -2.14 2.02
CA PRO A 439 -12.43 -2.95 2.03
C PRO A 439 -12.62 -3.87 3.23
N TYR A 440 -11.54 -4.49 3.73
CA TYR A 440 -11.60 -5.41 4.88
C TYR A 440 -12.00 -4.65 6.15
N ILE A 441 -11.48 -3.43 6.32
CA ILE A 441 -11.76 -2.57 7.47
C ILE A 441 -13.24 -2.19 7.46
N ILE A 442 -13.70 -1.62 6.33
CA ILE A 442 -15.08 -1.16 6.17
C ILE A 442 -16.05 -2.32 6.46
N ALA A 443 -15.82 -3.50 5.87
CA ALA A 443 -16.68 -4.66 6.09
C ALA A 443 -16.66 -5.14 7.55
N SER A 444 -15.49 -5.11 8.19
CA SER A 444 -15.31 -5.59 9.57
C SER A 444 -16.15 -4.75 10.53
N HIS A 445 -16.08 -3.42 10.41
CA HIS A 445 -16.91 -2.52 11.22
C HIS A 445 -18.41 -2.67 10.90
N ARG A 446 -18.76 -2.85 9.63
CA ARG A 446 -20.17 -2.95 9.20
C ARG A 446 -20.85 -4.25 9.61
N ASN A 447 -20.14 -5.37 9.71
CA ASN A 447 -20.77 -6.68 9.90
C ASN A 447 -20.40 -7.38 11.20
N LEU A 448 -19.21 -7.13 11.75
CA LEU A 448 -18.77 -7.80 12.97
C LEU A 448 -18.95 -6.85 14.15
N SER A 449 -19.81 -7.22 15.10
CA SER A 449 -19.95 -6.45 16.33
C SER A 449 -18.60 -6.30 17.05
N THR A 450 -18.40 -5.24 17.84
CA THR A 450 -17.22 -5.11 18.73
C THR A 450 -17.12 -6.24 19.78
N MET A 451 -18.20 -6.99 20.01
CA MET A 451 -18.19 -8.24 20.80
C MET A 451 -17.73 -9.46 19.99
N HIS A 452 -17.69 -9.40 18.67
CA HIS A 452 -17.33 -10.51 17.80
C HIS A 452 -15.83 -10.82 17.94
N PRO A 453 -15.44 -12.09 18.17
CA PRO A 453 -14.04 -12.44 18.41
C PRO A 453 -13.13 -12.10 17.24
N ILE A 454 -13.58 -12.29 16.00
CA ILE A 454 -12.80 -11.93 14.79
C ILE A 454 -12.63 -10.41 14.64
N ALA A 455 -13.63 -9.60 15.03
CA ALA A 455 -13.48 -8.14 15.04
C ALA A 455 -12.36 -7.73 15.99
N ARG A 456 -12.30 -8.31 17.18
CA ARG A 456 -11.25 -8.01 18.17
C ARG A 456 -9.88 -8.48 17.73
N LEU A 457 -9.80 -9.62 17.06
CA LEU A 457 -8.56 -10.14 16.52
C LEU A 457 -7.99 -9.21 15.43
N LEU A 458 -8.83 -8.74 14.51
CA LEU A 458 -8.41 -7.94 13.37
C LEU A 458 -8.22 -6.45 13.69
N HIS A 459 -8.98 -5.88 14.62
CA HIS A 459 -8.99 -4.44 14.92
C HIS A 459 -7.60 -3.81 15.12
N PRO A 460 -6.64 -4.42 15.86
CA PRO A 460 -5.30 -3.85 16.01
C PRO A 460 -4.53 -3.69 14.68
N HIS A 461 -4.83 -4.55 13.69
CA HIS A 461 -4.15 -4.61 12.40
C HIS A 461 -4.69 -3.59 11.39
N PHE A 462 -5.84 -2.98 11.66
CA PHE A 462 -6.47 -1.98 10.79
C PHE A 462 -6.16 -0.54 11.19
N ARG A 463 -5.48 -0.37 12.33
CA ARG A 463 -5.24 0.92 12.97
C ARG A 463 -4.63 1.92 11.97
N TYR A 464 -5.35 3.01 11.74
CA TYR A 464 -4.97 4.17 10.94
C TYR A 464 -4.93 3.99 9.42
N THR A 465 -5.23 2.81 8.89
CA THR A 465 -5.19 2.57 7.45
C THR A 465 -6.20 3.45 6.70
N LEU A 466 -7.45 3.60 7.20
CA LEU A 466 -8.42 4.49 6.55
C LEU A 466 -7.95 5.94 6.54
N LYS A 467 -7.38 6.43 7.64
CA LYS A 467 -6.90 7.81 7.73
C LYS A 467 -5.74 8.07 6.78
N ILE A 468 -4.72 7.20 6.75
CA ILE A 468 -3.60 7.40 5.83
C ILE A 468 -4.04 7.29 4.35
N ASN A 469 -4.98 6.38 4.03
CA ASN A 469 -5.53 6.27 2.69
C ASN A 469 -6.32 7.51 2.28
N ALA A 470 -7.14 8.08 3.17
CA ALA A 470 -7.85 9.32 2.90
C ALA A 470 -6.89 10.49 2.63
N LEU A 471 -5.80 10.60 3.39
CA LEU A 471 -4.75 11.60 3.14
C LEU A 471 -4.02 11.34 1.81
N ALA A 472 -3.77 10.07 1.47
CA ALA A 472 -3.16 9.73 0.19
C ALA A 472 -4.05 10.12 -0.99
N ARG A 473 -5.36 9.86 -0.93
CA ARG A 473 -6.33 10.34 -1.93
C ARG A 473 -6.38 11.86 -2.00
N GLN A 474 -6.12 12.55 -0.90
CA GLN A 474 -6.15 14.01 -0.85
C GLN A 474 -4.86 14.65 -1.41
N SER A 475 -3.68 14.06 -1.25
CA SER A 475 -2.44 14.79 -1.55
C SER A 475 -1.30 13.97 -2.17
N LEU A 476 -1.43 12.64 -2.21
CA LEU A 476 -0.38 11.76 -2.72
C LEU A 476 -0.70 11.27 -4.13
N ILE A 477 -1.86 10.63 -4.31
CA ILE A 477 -2.27 9.93 -5.54
C ILE A 477 -3.36 10.66 -6.34
N ASN A 478 -3.71 11.88 -5.94
CA ASN A 478 -4.65 12.71 -6.69
C ASN A 478 -4.01 13.25 -7.99
N ALA A 479 -4.86 13.78 -8.88
CA ALA A 479 -4.43 14.50 -10.06
C ALA A 479 -3.44 15.63 -9.70
N GLY A 480 -2.26 15.62 -10.30
CA GLY A 480 -1.18 16.57 -10.00
C GLY A 480 -0.56 16.42 -8.60
N GLY A 481 -0.91 15.36 -7.87
CA GLY A 481 -0.31 15.02 -6.58
C GLY A 481 1.12 14.49 -6.72
N VAL A 482 1.74 14.19 -5.58
CA VAL A 482 3.16 13.82 -5.50
C VAL A 482 3.51 12.61 -6.37
N ILE A 483 2.67 11.56 -6.38
CA ILE A 483 2.96 10.35 -7.16
C ILE A 483 2.91 10.65 -8.67
N GLU A 484 1.92 11.40 -9.14
CA GLU A 484 1.85 11.74 -10.57
C GLU A 484 2.99 12.67 -11.02
N SER A 485 3.51 13.51 -10.14
CA SER A 485 4.59 14.45 -10.48
C SER A 485 6.00 13.86 -10.34
N THR A 486 6.16 12.75 -9.62
CA THR A 486 7.47 12.19 -9.29
C THR A 486 7.71 10.76 -9.79
N PHE A 487 6.78 10.14 -10.51
CA PHE A 487 6.94 8.80 -11.09
C PHE A 487 6.69 8.77 -12.60
N SER A 488 7.46 7.94 -13.32
CA SER A 488 7.44 7.84 -14.79
C SER A 488 6.05 7.65 -15.44
N PRO A 489 5.06 6.92 -14.86
CA PRO A 489 3.73 6.84 -15.48
C PRO A 489 2.96 8.17 -15.49
N GLY A 490 3.37 9.17 -14.69
CA GLY A 490 2.77 10.49 -14.66
C GLY A 490 1.28 10.45 -14.30
N LYS A 491 0.45 11.15 -15.09
CA LYS A 491 -1.02 11.13 -14.97
C LYS A 491 -1.68 9.77 -15.17
N TYR A 492 -0.93 8.75 -15.60
CA TYR A 492 -1.43 7.39 -15.80
C TYR A 492 -1.13 6.44 -14.63
N CYS A 493 -0.47 6.91 -13.56
CA CYS A 493 -0.11 6.10 -12.38
C CYS A 493 -1.27 5.26 -11.84
N MET A 494 -2.43 5.88 -11.62
CA MET A 494 -3.57 5.18 -11.02
C MET A 494 -4.32 4.29 -12.02
N HIS A 495 -4.18 4.53 -13.33
CA HIS A 495 -4.69 3.58 -14.34
C HIS A 495 -3.85 2.31 -14.34
N LEU A 496 -2.52 2.44 -14.29
CA LEU A 496 -1.62 1.29 -14.20
C LEU A 496 -1.95 0.44 -12.96
N SER A 497 -2.18 1.08 -11.81
CA SER A 497 -2.60 0.38 -10.59
C SER A 497 -3.94 -0.38 -10.78
N SER A 498 -4.90 0.21 -11.49
CA SER A 498 -6.20 -0.45 -11.79
C SER A 498 -6.06 -1.63 -12.76
N ASP A 499 -5.27 -1.48 -13.82
CA ASP A 499 -5.02 -2.57 -14.76
C ASP A 499 -4.31 -3.74 -14.09
N VAL A 500 -3.39 -3.47 -13.16
CA VAL A 500 -2.71 -4.52 -12.38
C VAL A 500 -3.67 -5.21 -11.41
N TYR A 501 -4.60 -4.47 -10.79
CA TYR A 501 -5.65 -5.08 -9.96
C TYR A 501 -6.53 -6.03 -10.78
N ASP A 502 -6.92 -5.62 -11.98
CA ASP A 502 -7.71 -6.45 -12.88
C ASP A 502 -6.95 -7.70 -13.33
N GLN A 503 -5.70 -7.55 -13.75
CA GLN A 503 -4.95 -8.64 -14.37
C GLN A 503 -4.29 -9.60 -13.38
N LEU A 504 -3.78 -9.09 -12.25
CA LEU A 504 -2.83 -9.84 -11.41
C LEU A 504 -3.29 -10.02 -9.95
N TRP A 505 -4.04 -9.06 -9.39
CA TRP A 505 -4.39 -9.15 -7.97
C TRP A 505 -5.37 -10.29 -7.69
N ARG A 506 -5.07 -11.10 -6.67
CA ARG A 506 -5.92 -12.18 -6.17
C ARG A 506 -5.73 -12.35 -4.68
N PHE A 507 -6.81 -12.47 -3.92
CA PHE A 507 -6.74 -12.63 -2.47
C PHE A 507 -5.97 -13.89 -2.05
N ASP A 508 -6.15 -15.01 -2.75
CA ASP A 508 -5.50 -16.28 -2.42
C ASP A 508 -3.98 -16.23 -2.62
N HIS A 509 -3.49 -15.32 -3.47
CA HIS A 509 -2.06 -15.09 -3.69
C HIS A 509 -1.45 -14.06 -2.73
N GLU A 510 -2.24 -13.34 -1.91
CA GLU A 510 -1.68 -12.43 -0.91
C GLU A 510 -1.10 -13.15 0.32
N ALA A 511 -1.40 -14.44 0.50
CA ALA A 511 -0.72 -15.27 1.48
C ALA A 511 0.73 -15.53 1.04
N LEU A 512 1.73 -15.25 1.89
CA LEU A 512 3.15 -15.38 1.51
C LEU A 512 3.51 -16.75 0.90
N PRO A 513 3.11 -17.91 1.47
CA PRO A 513 3.36 -19.20 0.83
C PRO A 513 2.79 -19.32 -0.59
N ALA A 514 1.59 -18.79 -0.81
CA ALA A 514 0.91 -18.85 -2.11
C ALA A 514 1.57 -17.90 -3.11
N ASP A 515 1.94 -16.68 -2.69
CA ASP A 515 2.72 -15.72 -3.47
C ASP A 515 4.02 -16.36 -3.98
N LEU A 516 4.82 -16.94 -3.07
CA LEU A 516 6.10 -17.58 -3.40
C LEU A 516 5.93 -18.73 -4.39
N ILE A 517 4.93 -19.60 -4.18
CA ILE A 517 4.65 -20.70 -5.12
C ILE A 517 4.21 -20.16 -6.47
N SER A 518 3.32 -19.16 -6.50
CA SER A 518 2.77 -18.62 -7.74
C SER A 518 3.84 -17.99 -8.64
N ARG A 519 4.89 -17.40 -8.06
CA ARG A 519 6.05 -16.85 -8.77
C ARG A 519 7.12 -17.89 -9.09
N GLY A 520 6.94 -19.14 -8.68
CA GLY A 520 7.93 -20.21 -8.82
C GLY A 520 9.11 -20.08 -7.86
N MET A 521 9.00 -19.28 -6.81
CA MET A 521 10.03 -19.05 -5.79
C MET A 521 10.01 -20.08 -4.66
N ALA A 522 8.99 -20.94 -4.62
CA ALA A 522 8.92 -22.07 -3.72
C ALA A 522 8.11 -23.21 -4.33
N VAL A 523 8.29 -24.43 -3.82
CA VAL A 523 7.40 -25.57 -4.03
C VAL A 523 6.96 -26.14 -2.68
N LYS A 524 5.79 -26.76 -2.63
CA LYS A 524 5.34 -27.45 -1.41
C LYS A 524 6.24 -28.64 -1.15
N ASP A 525 6.78 -28.71 0.06
CA ASP A 525 7.56 -29.84 0.56
C ASP A 525 7.30 -30.01 2.06
N PRO A 526 6.48 -30.99 2.48
CA PRO A 526 6.17 -31.21 3.89
C PRO A 526 7.38 -31.59 4.76
N THR A 527 8.52 -31.92 4.15
CA THR A 527 9.75 -32.28 4.88
C THR A 527 10.63 -31.06 5.18
N GLU A 528 10.40 -29.95 4.49
CA GLU A 528 11.10 -28.69 4.71
C GLU A 528 10.45 -27.83 5.81
N PRO A 529 11.20 -26.91 6.44
CA PRO A 529 10.62 -25.87 7.28
C PRO A 529 9.47 -25.14 6.57
N HIS A 530 8.43 -24.77 7.32
CA HIS A 530 7.24 -24.08 6.80
C HIS A 530 6.42 -24.88 5.76
N GLY A 531 6.80 -26.13 5.48
CA GLY A 531 6.18 -26.95 4.44
C GLY A 531 6.51 -26.50 3.01
N LEU A 532 7.58 -25.72 2.83
CA LEU A 532 8.00 -25.15 1.55
C LEU A 532 9.49 -25.32 1.32
N LYS A 533 9.86 -25.76 0.12
CA LYS A 533 11.22 -25.68 -0.39
C LYS A 533 11.37 -24.42 -1.23
N LEU A 534 12.23 -23.49 -0.82
CA LEU A 534 12.52 -22.30 -1.62
C LEU A 534 13.35 -22.65 -2.85
N THR A 535 13.07 -21.97 -3.97
CA THR A 535 13.85 -22.11 -5.22
C THR A 535 15.20 -21.40 -5.11
N ILE A 536 15.26 -20.31 -4.34
CA ILE A 536 16.49 -19.65 -3.90
C ILE A 536 16.57 -19.84 -2.39
N GLU A 537 17.56 -20.61 -1.93
CA GLU A 537 17.71 -20.94 -0.50
C GLU A 537 17.93 -19.68 0.35
N ASP A 538 18.81 -18.78 -0.09
CA ASP A 538 19.07 -17.49 0.57
C ASP A 538 18.23 -16.37 -0.07
N TYR A 539 16.92 -16.39 0.20
CA TYR A 539 15.98 -15.33 -0.18
C TYR A 539 15.47 -14.65 1.10
N PRO A 540 16.11 -13.54 1.55
CA PRO A 540 15.85 -12.96 2.87
C PRO A 540 14.38 -12.59 3.15
N PHE A 541 13.70 -11.94 2.20
CA PHE A 541 12.27 -11.64 2.35
C PHE A 541 11.41 -12.90 2.55
N ALA A 542 11.69 -13.97 1.82
CA ALA A 542 10.94 -15.22 1.94
C ALA A 542 11.26 -15.94 3.25
N ASN A 543 12.54 -16.08 3.60
CA ASN A 543 12.98 -16.75 4.81
C ASN A 543 12.41 -16.08 6.07
N ASP A 544 12.61 -14.76 6.22
CA ASP A 544 12.14 -14.03 7.38
C ASP A 544 10.60 -13.90 7.39
N GLY A 545 10.02 -13.71 6.20
CA GLY A 545 8.57 -13.65 6.03
C GLY A 545 7.88 -14.94 6.44
N LEU A 546 8.44 -16.12 6.13
CA LEU A 546 7.83 -17.42 6.47
C LEU A 546 7.85 -17.68 7.97
N LEU A 547 8.88 -17.23 8.69
CA LEU A 547 8.89 -17.26 10.16
C LEU A 547 7.72 -16.46 10.75
N LEU A 548 7.51 -15.24 10.25
CA LEU A 548 6.43 -14.38 10.69
C LEU A 548 5.05 -14.94 10.28
N TRP A 549 4.93 -15.46 9.07
CA TRP A 549 3.72 -16.11 8.57
C TRP A 549 3.30 -17.28 9.46
N ASP A 550 4.23 -18.16 9.83
CA ASP A 550 3.94 -19.29 10.70
C ASP A 550 3.52 -18.85 12.10
N ALA A 551 4.16 -17.83 12.66
CA ALA A 551 3.75 -17.26 13.94
C ALA A 551 2.32 -16.69 13.89
N ILE A 552 1.99 -15.94 12.83
CA ILE A 552 0.64 -15.42 12.59
C ILE A 552 -0.35 -16.58 12.47
N LYS A 553 -0.06 -17.55 11.61
CA LYS A 553 -0.96 -18.68 11.35
C LYS A 553 -1.19 -19.52 12.60
N GLN A 554 -0.15 -19.76 13.41
CA GLN A 554 -0.26 -20.49 14.69
C GLN A 554 -1.14 -19.73 15.69
N TRP A 555 -0.95 -18.42 15.81
CA TRP A 555 -1.77 -17.56 16.67
C TRP A 555 -3.24 -17.59 16.23
N VAL A 556 -3.50 -17.34 14.95
CA VAL A 556 -4.84 -17.33 14.37
C VAL A 556 -5.51 -18.71 14.52
N THR A 557 -4.79 -19.80 14.26
CA THR A 557 -5.30 -21.17 14.45
C THR A 557 -5.76 -21.40 15.88
N SER A 558 -4.93 -21.04 16.85
CA SER A 558 -5.25 -21.20 18.28
C SER A 558 -6.47 -20.36 18.67
N PHE A 559 -6.54 -19.12 18.18
CA PHE A 559 -7.65 -18.21 18.44
C PHE A 559 -8.96 -18.70 17.82
N VAL A 560 -8.94 -19.08 16.55
CA VAL A 560 -10.12 -19.56 15.81
C VAL A 560 -10.66 -20.83 16.45
N ASN A 561 -9.80 -21.81 16.77
CA ASN A 561 -10.23 -23.07 17.39
C ASN A 561 -10.83 -22.87 18.80
N ASN A 562 -10.41 -21.83 19.52
CA ASN A 562 -10.99 -21.49 20.82
C ASN A 562 -12.45 -20.98 20.71
N TYR A 563 -12.76 -20.14 19.72
CA TYR A 563 -14.11 -19.58 19.56
C TYR A 563 -15.03 -20.43 18.70
N TYR A 564 -14.46 -21.18 17.75
CA TYR A 564 -15.16 -22.10 16.87
C TYR A 564 -14.65 -23.51 17.16
N PRO A 565 -15.18 -24.25 18.14
CA PRO A 565 -14.76 -25.64 18.36
C PRO A 565 -15.28 -26.63 17.30
N GLN A 566 -16.22 -26.21 16.45
CA GLN A 566 -16.85 -27.03 15.40
C GLN A 566 -16.99 -26.23 14.11
N ALA A 567 -16.74 -26.86 12.95
CA ALA A 567 -16.74 -26.18 11.65
C ALA A 567 -18.12 -25.60 11.30
N SER A 568 -19.19 -26.28 11.74
CA SER A 568 -20.57 -25.80 11.61
C SER A 568 -20.78 -24.40 12.20
N LEU A 569 -20.04 -24.02 13.25
CA LEU A 569 -20.16 -22.71 13.86
C LEU A 569 -19.64 -21.60 12.94
N VAL A 570 -18.60 -21.85 12.13
CA VAL A 570 -18.10 -20.90 11.12
C VAL A 570 -19.17 -20.67 10.04
N ALA A 571 -19.73 -21.76 9.51
CA ALA A 571 -20.74 -21.70 8.45
C ALA A 571 -22.06 -21.08 8.92
N SER A 572 -22.41 -21.23 10.21
CA SER A 572 -23.64 -20.69 10.81
C SER A 572 -23.50 -19.28 11.40
N ASP A 573 -22.30 -18.70 11.44
CA ASP A 573 -22.08 -17.37 11.97
C ASP A 573 -22.52 -16.30 10.96
N GLU A 574 -23.74 -15.78 11.12
CA GLU A 574 -24.36 -14.84 10.19
C GLU A 574 -23.56 -13.52 10.03
N GLU A 575 -22.89 -13.05 11.08
CA GLU A 575 -22.06 -11.85 10.99
C GLU A 575 -20.78 -12.11 10.20
N LEU A 576 -20.14 -13.26 10.45
CA LEU A 576 -18.94 -13.67 9.72
C LEU A 576 -19.22 -13.92 8.23
N GLN A 577 -20.35 -14.57 7.92
CA GLN A 577 -20.77 -14.82 6.55
C GLN A 577 -21.11 -13.50 5.83
N ALA A 578 -21.82 -12.57 6.49
CA ALA A 578 -22.11 -11.26 5.92
C ALA A 578 -20.84 -10.42 5.69
N TRP A 579 -19.91 -10.47 6.65
CA TRP A 579 -18.60 -9.80 6.56
C TRP A 579 -17.82 -10.23 5.32
N TRP A 580 -17.62 -11.54 5.15
CA TRP A 580 -16.85 -12.04 4.01
C TRP A 580 -17.59 -11.88 2.69
N HIS A 581 -18.91 -12.04 2.70
CA HIS A 581 -19.74 -11.75 1.53
C HIS A 581 -19.57 -10.30 1.08
N GLU A 582 -19.67 -9.33 2.00
CA GLU A 582 -19.56 -7.90 1.67
C GLU A 582 -18.16 -7.51 1.19
N ILE A 583 -17.09 -8.08 1.78
CA ILE A 583 -15.72 -7.93 1.26
C ILE A 583 -15.67 -8.33 -0.22
N ARG A 584 -16.19 -9.53 -0.55
CA ARG A 584 -16.11 -10.07 -1.92
C ARG A 584 -17.00 -9.33 -2.90
N THR A 585 -18.25 -9.06 -2.52
CA THR A 585 -19.29 -8.60 -3.47
C THR A 585 -19.43 -7.09 -3.57
N VAL A 586 -18.96 -6.35 -2.56
CA VAL A 586 -18.99 -4.88 -2.55
C VAL A 586 -17.57 -4.33 -2.51
N GLY A 587 -16.81 -4.66 -1.46
CA GLY A 587 -15.47 -4.13 -1.21
C GLY A 587 -14.48 -4.38 -2.35
N HIS A 588 -14.45 -5.61 -2.85
CA HIS A 588 -13.73 -6.06 -4.05
C HIS A 588 -14.70 -6.48 -5.17
N GLY A 589 -15.86 -5.80 -5.24
CA GLY A 589 -17.01 -6.23 -6.04
C GLY A 589 -16.74 -6.40 -7.54
N ASP A 590 -15.71 -5.75 -8.08
CA ASP A 590 -15.32 -5.87 -9.48
C ASP A 590 -14.70 -7.25 -9.81
N LYS A 591 -14.23 -7.98 -8.78
CA LYS A 591 -13.67 -9.34 -8.90
C LYS A 591 -14.51 -10.38 -8.13
N LYS A 592 -15.76 -10.08 -7.80
CA LYS A 592 -16.61 -10.92 -6.94
C LYS A 592 -16.88 -12.33 -7.48
N ASP A 593 -16.81 -12.49 -8.80
CA ASP A 593 -17.16 -13.72 -9.52
C ASP A 593 -15.94 -14.61 -9.79
N GLU A 594 -14.75 -14.19 -9.35
CA GLU A 594 -13.52 -14.93 -9.51
C GLU A 594 -13.53 -16.26 -8.71
N PRO A 595 -13.06 -17.37 -9.28
CA PRO A 595 -13.22 -18.70 -8.67
C PRO A 595 -12.28 -18.95 -7.47
N TRP A 596 -11.25 -18.11 -7.31
CA TRP A 596 -10.21 -18.29 -6.30
C TRP A 596 -10.58 -17.75 -4.92
N TRP A 597 -11.73 -17.07 -4.77
CA TRP A 597 -12.18 -16.61 -3.45
C TRP A 597 -12.43 -17.79 -2.49
N PRO A 598 -11.81 -17.78 -1.30
CA PRO A 598 -12.18 -18.68 -0.22
C PRO A 598 -13.69 -18.69 0.07
N GLN A 599 -14.24 -19.85 0.41
CA GLN A 599 -15.69 -20.02 0.59
C GLN A 599 -16.17 -19.70 2.01
N LEU A 600 -15.26 -19.59 2.98
CA LEU A 600 -15.55 -19.37 4.40
C LEU A 600 -16.58 -20.36 4.98
N LYS A 601 -16.31 -21.67 4.83
CA LYS A 601 -17.18 -22.73 5.38
C LYS A 601 -16.51 -23.53 6.48
N THR A 602 -15.18 -23.52 6.52
CA THR A 602 -14.37 -24.33 7.41
C THR A 602 -13.47 -23.49 8.30
N HIS A 603 -12.89 -24.10 9.32
CA HIS A 603 -11.82 -23.48 10.11
C HIS A 603 -10.65 -23.06 9.24
N ASP A 604 -10.22 -23.93 8.33
CA ASP A 604 -9.07 -23.67 7.46
C ASP A 604 -9.32 -22.47 6.55
N ASP A 605 -10.55 -22.30 6.04
CA ASP A 605 -10.92 -21.09 5.29
C ASP A 605 -10.76 -19.84 6.18
N LEU A 606 -11.34 -19.84 7.38
CA LEU A 606 -11.29 -18.69 8.28
C LEU A 606 -9.86 -18.38 8.73
N ILE A 607 -9.07 -19.41 9.06
CA ILE A 607 -7.67 -19.29 9.45
C ILE A 607 -6.87 -18.70 8.28
N GLY A 608 -7.06 -19.22 7.07
CA GLY A 608 -6.40 -18.72 5.87
C GLY A 608 -6.72 -17.25 5.61
N ILE A 609 -8.01 -16.90 5.58
CA ILE A 609 -8.47 -15.52 5.34
C ILE A 609 -7.89 -14.55 6.37
N VAL A 610 -8.02 -14.87 7.67
CA VAL A 610 -7.56 -13.98 8.75
C VAL A 610 -6.04 -13.87 8.77
N SER A 611 -5.32 -14.98 8.54
CA SER A 611 -3.85 -14.96 8.47
C SER A 611 -3.35 -14.12 7.30
N THR A 612 -4.00 -14.21 6.13
CA THR A 612 -3.67 -13.37 4.96
C THR A 612 -3.89 -11.90 5.26
N ILE A 613 -5.03 -11.52 5.84
CA ILE A 613 -5.31 -10.11 6.20
C ILE A 613 -4.27 -9.58 7.20
N ILE A 614 -3.93 -10.37 8.22
CA ILE A 614 -2.92 -9.98 9.21
C ILE A 614 -1.53 -9.88 8.57
N TRP A 615 -1.15 -10.81 7.70
CA TRP A 615 0.11 -10.76 6.96
C TRP A 615 0.23 -9.50 6.10
N VAL A 616 -0.80 -9.19 5.30
CA VAL A 616 -0.81 -8.02 4.40
C VAL A 616 -0.63 -6.71 5.19
N THR A 617 -1.33 -6.58 6.31
CA THR A 617 -1.31 -5.38 7.17
C THR A 617 -0.10 -5.29 8.10
N SER A 618 0.72 -6.33 8.19
CA SER A 618 1.93 -6.36 9.02
C SER A 618 3.17 -6.68 8.19
N GLY A 619 3.47 -7.96 7.98
CA GLY A 619 4.67 -8.44 7.30
C GLY A 619 4.87 -7.86 5.90
N GLN A 620 3.86 -8.00 5.03
CA GLN A 620 3.95 -7.51 3.65
C GLN A 620 4.16 -5.99 3.60
N HIS A 621 3.27 -5.23 4.24
CA HIS A 621 3.38 -3.77 4.28
C HIS A 621 4.72 -3.31 4.86
N SER A 622 5.19 -3.93 5.93
CA SER A 622 6.48 -3.56 6.54
C SER A 622 7.64 -3.76 5.57
N ALA A 623 7.67 -4.90 4.86
CA ALA A 623 8.72 -5.24 3.91
C ALA A 623 8.80 -4.28 2.71
N VAL A 624 7.68 -3.70 2.28
CA VAL A 624 7.63 -2.78 1.14
C VAL A 624 7.59 -1.30 1.53
N ASN A 625 7.38 -0.97 2.81
CA ASN A 625 7.27 0.42 3.28
C ASN A 625 8.55 0.94 3.95
N PHE A 626 9.10 0.22 4.93
CA PHE A 626 10.12 0.82 5.81
C PHE A 626 11.51 0.95 5.17
N GLY A 627 11.79 0.17 4.12
CA GLY A 627 13.03 0.29 3.34
C GLY A 627 13.04 1.44 2.32
N GLN A 628 11.95 2.21 2.18
CA GLN A 628 11.83 3.26 1.17
C GLN A 628 12.97 4.28 1.25
N TYR A 629 13.22 4.88 2.43
CA TYR A 629 14.28 5.87 2.56
C TYR A 629 15.67 5.23 2.51
N GLU A 630 15.83 4.05 3.12
CA GLU A 630 17.11 3.33 3.17
C GLU A 630 17.65 3.00 1.77
N TYR A 631 16.77 2.61 0.84
CA TYR A 631 17.15 2.26 -0.53
C TYR A 631 16.93 3.40 -1.53
N ALA A 632 15.89 4.23 -1.38
CA ALA A 632 15.52 5.25 -2.34
C ALA A 632 15.87 6.69 -1.93
N GLY A 633 16.38 6.90 -0.72
CA GLY A 633 16.88 8.21 -0.29
C GLY A 633 18.06 8.70 -1.14
N TYR A 634 18.84 7.78 -1.70
CA TYR A 634 19.83 8.08 -2.74
C TYR A 634 19.25 7.72 -4.11
N PHE A 635 18.69 8.71 -4.79
CA PHE A 635 17.88 8.46 -5.99
C PHE A 635 18.63 7.74 -7.14
N PRO A 636 19.97 7.81 -7.32
CA PRO A 636 20.62 6.97 -8.35
C PRO A 636 20.46 5.46 -8.11
N ASN A 637 20.27 5.01 -6.86
CA ASN A 637 19.98 3.61 -6.54
C ASN A 637 18.52 3.23 -6.86
N ARG A 638 17.58 4.18 -6.72
CA ARG A 638 16.15 3.97 -6.99
C ARG A 638 15.55 5.19 -7.66
N PRO A 639 15.88 5.45 -8.94
CA PRO A 639 15.22 6.52 -9.68
C PRO A 639 13.72 6.24 -9.74
N THR A 640 12.91 7.29 -9.76
CA THR A 640 11.45 7.20 -9.88
C THR A 640 10.95 7.68 -11.26
N ILE A 641 11.77 8.46 -11.96
CA ILE A 641 11.55 8.92 -13.33
C ILE A 641 12.80 8.65 -14.17
N ALA A 642 12.59 8.21 -15.40
CA ALA A 642 13.59 8.33 -16.47
C ALA A 642 13.16 9.44 -17.43
N ARG A 643 14.06 10.37 -17.75
CA ARG A 643 13.76 11.57 -18.57
C ARG A 643 14.27 11.49 -20.00
N THR A 644 15.32 10.71 -20.23
CA THR A 644 15.95 10.54 -21.54
C THR A 644 15.78 9.11 -22.03
N LYS A 645 15.52 8.95 -23.33
CA LYS A 645 15.53 7.65 -24.00
C LYS A 645 16.94 7.03 -23.98
N MET A 646 17.03 5.72 -24.22
CA MET A 646 18.33 5.09 -24.47
C MET A 646 19.02 5.80 -25.64
N PRO A 647 20.34 6.08 -25.59
CA PRO A 647 21.03 6.84 -26.64
C PRO A 647 20.94 6.22 -28.05
N ASN A 648 20.72 4.91 -28.13
CA ASN A 648 20.55 4.16 -29.37
C ASN A 648 19.09 3.91 -29.79
N ASP A 649 18.10 4.46 -29.07
CA ASP A 649 16.69 4.51 -29.48
C ASP A 649 16.47 5.80 -30.31
N ASP A 650 16.35 5.66 -31.63
CA ASP A 650 16.33 6.78 -32.60
C ASP A 650 17.50 7.77 -32.44
N PRO A 651 18.74 7.32 -32.67
CA PRO A 651 19.92 8.15 -32.41
C PRO A 651 19.90 9.43 -33.24
N THR A 652 20.09 10.58 -32.59
CA THR A 652 20.46 11.84 -33.27
C THR A 652 21.96 12.10 -33.08
N ASP A 653 22.57 12.91 -33.95
CA ASP A 653 23.99 13.29 -33.83
C ASP A 653 24.31 14.01 -32.50
N LYS A 654 23.27 14.49 -31.79
CA LYS A 654 23.39 15.14 -30.47
C LYS A 654 23.30 14.15 -29.31
N ASP A 655 22.72 12.96 -29.53
CA ASP A 655 22.52 11.93 -28.51
C ASP A 655 23.73 10.97 -28.38
N TRP A 656 24.66 11.03 -29.33
CA TRP A 656 25.98 10.35 -29.34
C TRP A 656 27.10 11.32 -28.99
#